data_AF-A0A9E4BI81-F1
#
_entry.id   AF-A0A9E4BI81-F1
#
_cell.length_a   1.000
_cell.length_b   1.000
_cell.length_c   1.000
_cell.angle_alpha   90.00
_cell.angle_beta   90.00
_cell.angle_gamma   90.00
#
_symmetry.space_group_name_H-M   'P 1'
#
loop_
_entity.id
_entity.type
_entity.pdbx_description
1 polymer ?
#
loop_
_entity_poly.entity_id
_entity_poly.type
_entity_poly.pdbx_seq_one_letter_code
_entity_poly.pdbx_strand_id
1 'polypeptide(L)'
;MKKDSYADLTWEDLEHWAGTTIVSRGRTYQRNSSVSNLGITPEGALIAYVLGSARYVTQVAIQDGDLTSECTCPYWTTCKHAVAVVLEYLMCLKNDGAVPQIPQTDPRLNLLQETETPTGEYWNPELGMWTDVEEQPKAEQQQNTEPLLTYLEKQTRAQLVELLDELTRAFPDVREFLEDRRNVRSGNASTLLKAIRQELADIREEPDWDEYDQEYQPVSFNRLKTYLQALLIAGPAEELLQVGKELINAVNFALDNYDIEGDIIDEVPACMEIVIQALPASSLSSSEKLIWAVDLELADEYEFCYDVLENIWNNRNNKSDWHALTDELQKRLNTIRSDNELRNRVTGWLISAFEQTGREDEIIPLREREAETTGDYIQLIDLLTDEKHYEDAEHWCQKAIANTNPNHPGTISNLEDRLRTIREKTGDYLSATTFYADAFFSNPSLHTFQELCEAARKAKVGPAVEAWGRYFLETGHLPRTKGRKRKGEPDDKWPLPKTKFKKDIDASEGPMIHLLIELAIAEKKPTEVLKWYDLKTPTTHYSWGYMYTSSLNVAQAIKEKYPDRAIAIWKEQAESAISRIQVSGYQEAGTYLREVRDTLKRLNREQEWEAYLSELRDQNKRRPRCLEVLDGLAGKRIIDRA
;
A
#
# COMPACT_ATOMS: atom_id res chain seq x y z
N MET A 1 -18.64 -32.69 -0.30
CA MET A 1 -20.11 -32.88 -0.32
C MET A 1 -20.70 -31.53 -0.02
N LYS A 2 -21.64 -31.03 -0.85
CA LYS A 2 -22.39 -29.82 -0.52
C LYS A 2 -23.18 -30.06 0.77
N LYS A 3 -23.09 -29.14 1.72
CA LYS A 3 -23.78 -29.26 3.00
C LYS A 3 -25.06 -28.44 2.92
N ASP A 4 -26.20 -29.12 3.00
CA ASP A 4 -27.51 -28.47 2.93
C ASP A 4 -28.05 -28.13 4.34
N SER A 5 -27.25 -28.37 5.38
CA SER A 5 -27.64 -28.16 6.77
C SER A 5 -26.47 -27.71 7.64
N TYR A 6 -26.72 -26.71 8.49
CA TYR A 6 -25.77 -26.29 9.53
C TYR A 6 -25.38 -27.46 10.45
N ALA A 7 -26.27 -28.44 10.68
CA ALA A 7 -26.00 -29.58 11.56
C ALA A 7 -24.90 -30.52 11.03
N ASP A 8 -24.57 -30.46 9.74
CA ASP A 8 -23.51 -31.26 9.14
C ASP A 8 -22.14 -30.55 9.20
N LEU A 9 -22.08 -29.33 9.75
CA LEU A 9 -20.84 -28.56 9.86
C LEU A 9 -19.83 -29.21 10.81
N THR A 10 -18.57 -29.23 10.39
CA THR A 10 -17.38 -29.62 11.15
C THR A 10 -16.60 -28.36 11.51
N TRP A 11 -15.67 -28.49 12.45
CA TRP A 11 -14.73 -27.39 12.75
C TRP A 11 -13.89 -27.00 11.53
N GLU A 12 -13.59 -27.95 10.65
CA GLU A 12 -12.85 -27.70 9.40
C GLU A 12 -13.63 -26.80 8.44
N ASP A 13 -14.96 -26.94 8.33
CA ASP A 13 -15.74 -26.05 7.46
C ASP A 13 -15.74 -24.61 7.99
N LEU A 14 -15.84 -24.42 9.31
CA LEU A 14 -15.78 -23.09 9.90
C LEU A 14 -14.40 -22.47 9.75
N GLU A 15 -13.33 -23.26 9.88
CA GLU A 15 -11.95 -22.79 9.68
C GLU A 15 -11.67 -22.48 8.20
N HIS A 16 -12.22 -23.24 7.27
CA HIS A 16 -12.15 -22.95 5.83
C HIS A 16 -12.91 -21.67 5.48
N TRP A 17 -14.08 -21.48 6.09
CA TRP A 17 -14.96 -20.33 5.84
C TRP A 17 -14.44 -19.02 6.44
N ALA A 18 -14.01 -19.04 7.70
CA ALA A 18 -13.69 -17.83 8.46
C ALA A 18 -12.20 -17.70 8.83
N GLY A 19 -11.40 -18.76 8.70
CA GLY A 19 -10.03 -18.79 9.20
C GLY A 19 -9.93 -19.08 10.70
N THR A 20 -8.86 -19.76 11.09
CA THR A 20 -8.65 -20.30 12.45
C THR A 20 -8.74 -19.26 13.57
N THR A 21 -8.17 -18.07 13.36
CA THR A 21 -8.17 -16.96 14.34
C THR A 21 -9.58 -16.41 14.57
N ILE A 22 -10.36 -16.24 13.51
CA ILE A 22 -11.72 -15.72 13.59
C ILE A 22 -12.65 -16.76 14.22
N VAL A 23 -12.48 -18.04 13.89
CA VAL A 23 -13.23 -19.14 14.52
C VAL A 23 -12.98 -19.18 16.02
N SER A 24 -11.71 -19.08 16.44
CA SER A 24 -11.34 -19.04 17.86
C SER A 24 -12.00 -17.87 18.60
N ARG A 25 -12.00 -16.67 17.99
CA ARG A 25 -12.69 -15.49 18.55
C ARG A 25 -14.21 -15.69 18.59
N GLY A 26 -14.81 -16.27 17.56
CA GLY A 26 -16.24 -16.57 17.50
C GLY A 26 -16.69 -17.54 18.61
N ARG A 27 -15.88 -18.58 18.90
CA ARG A 27 -16.11 -19.49 20.04
C ARG A 27 -16.14 -18.74 21.37
N THR A 28 -15.27 -17.75 21.56
CA THR A 28 -15.24 -16.93 22.77
C THR A 28 -16.52 -16.09 22.92
N TYR A 29 -16.99 -15.47 21.83
CA TYR A 29 -18.23 -14.67 21.86
C TYR A 29 -19.46 -15.54 22.16
N GLN A 30 -19.52 -16.72 21.54
CA GLN A 30 -20.58 -17.69 21.83
C GLN A 30 -20.55 -18.13 23.31
N ARG A 31 -19.38 -18.55 23.82
CA ARG A 31 -19.22 -18.96 25.22
C ARG A 31 -19.52 -17.86 26.24
N ASN A 32 -19.28 -16.61 25.89
CA ASN A 32 -19.58 -15.45 26.72
C ASN A 32 -21.06 -15.03 26.65
N SER A 33 -21.93 -15.83 26.00
CA SER A 33 -23.35 -15.51 25.83
C SER A 33 -23.58 -14.16 25.15
N SER A 34 -22.70 -13.78 24.22
CA SER A 34 -22.78 -12.51 23.48
C SER A 34 -23.83 -12.53 22.36
N VAL A 35 -24.40 -13.70 22.04
CA VAL A 35 -25.44 -13.86 21.02
C VAL A 35 -26.81 -13.79 21.68
N SER A 36 -27.70 -12.96 21.15
CA SER A 36 -29.05 -12.78 21.67
C SER A 36 -30.09 -12.71 20.55
N ASN A 37 -31.32 -13.09 20.88
CA ASN A 37 -32.47 -13.10 19.97
C ASN A 37 -32.21 -13.90 18.69
N LEU A 38 -31.58 -15.06 18.78
CA LEU A 38 -31.35 -15.94 17.64
C LEU A 38 -32.69 -16.34 16.99
N GLY A 39 -32.77 -16.23 15.68
CA GLY A 39 -33.94 -16.62 14.88
C GLY A 39 -33.53 -17.19 13.52
N ILE A 40 -34.48 -17.84 12.85
CA ILE A 40 -34.32 -18.38 11.50
C ILE A 40 -35.30 -17.70 10.56
N THR A 41 -34.85 -17.24 9.40
CA THR A 41 -35.71 -16.67 8.35
C THR A 41 -36.47 -17.77 7.60
N PRO A 42 -37.55 -17.45 6.87
CA PRO A 42 -38.27 -18.44 6.06
C PRO A 42 -37.41 -19.12 4.99
N GLU A 43 -36.34 -18.46 4.54
CA GLU A 43 -35.35 -18.96 3.58
C GLU A 43 -34.29 -19.85 4.24
N GLY A 44 -34.32 -20.01 5.56
CA GLY A 44 -33.41 -20.85 6.33
C GLY A 44 -32.13 -20.16 6.81
N ALA A 45 -32.00 -18.84 6.66
CA ALA A 45 -30.85 -18.09 7.16
C ALA A 45 -30.95 -17.86 8.69
N LEU A 46 -29.82 -17.88 9.38
CA LEU A 46 -29.74 -17.55 10.81
C LEU A 46 -29.58 -16.05 10.97
N ILE A 47 -30.25 -15.44 11.96
CA ILE A 47 -30.05 -14.03 12.30
C ILE A 47 -30.08 -13.81 13.82
N ALA A 48 -29.20 -12.95 14.33
CA ALA A 48 -29.12 -12.62 15.75
C ALA A 48 -28.53 -11.23 15.99
N TYR A 49 -28.65 -10.74 17.23
CA TYR A 49 -27.79 -9.66 17.73
C TYR A 49 -26.55 -10.25 18.38
N VAL A 50 -25.38 -9.70 18.07
CA VAL A 50 -24.11 -10.08 18.71
C VAL A 50 -23.48 -8.86 19.37
N LEU A 51 -23.25 -8.96 20.68
CA LEU A 51 -22.65 -7.89 21.48
C LEU A 51 -21.11 -7.93 21.38
N GLY A 52 -20.52 -6.89 20.81
CA GLY A 52 -19.08 -6.60 20.79
C GLY A 52 -18.78 -5.23 21.42
N SER A 53 -18.02 -4.38 20.73
CA SER A 53 -17.88 -2.94 21.08
C SER A 53 -19.20 -2.18 20.93
N ALA A 54 -20.09 -2.66 20.07
CA ALA A 54 -21.48 -2.26 19.96
C ALA A 54 -22.35 -3.50 19.74
N ARG A 55 -23.67 -3.32 19.66
CA ARG A 55 -24.60 -4.40 19.29
C ARG A 55 -24.69 -4.47 17.76
N TYR A 56 -24.20 -5.56 17.19
CA TYR A 56 -24.21 -5.80 15.74
C TYR A 56 -25.35 -6.74 15.36
N VAL A 57 -25.94 -6.52 14.19
CA VAL A 57 -26.87 -7.47 13.56
C VAL A 57 -26.04 -8.37 12.66
N THR A 58 -26.25 -9.68 12.77
CA THR A 58 -25.49 -10.68 12.03
C THR A 58 -26.44 -11.71 11.42
N GLN A 59 -26.35 -11.91 10.12
CA GLN A 59 -27.03 -12.96 9.37
C GLN A 59 -26.03 -13.94 8.78
N VAL A 60 -26.36 -15.24 8.78
CA VAL A 60 -25.56 -16.29 8.16
C VAL A 60 -26.46 -17.22 7.36
N ALA A 61 -26.15 -17.45 6.09
CA ALA A 61 -26.88 -18.34 5.19
C ALA A 61 -25.98 -19.47 4.68
N ILE A 62 -26.58 -20.57 4.22
CA ILE A 62 -25.90 -21.56 3.38
C ILE A 62 -26.41 -21.34 1.95
N GLN A 63 -25.53 -20.92 1.05
CA GLN A 63 -25.83 -20.71 -0.36
C GLN A 63 -24.95 -21.63 -1.21
N ASP A 64 -25.55 -22.42 -2.09
CA ASP A 64 -24.87 -23.40 -2.96
C ASP A 64 -23.97 -24.45 -2.26
N GLY A 65 -24.11 -24.59 -0.93
CA GLY A 65 -23.33 -25.49 -0.09
C GLY A 65 -22.21 -24.80 0.70
N ASP A 66 -22.03 -23.49 0.53
CA ASP A 66 -21.04 -22.66 1.21
C ASP A 66 -21.72 -21.69 2.20
N LEU A 67 -21.01 -21.36 3.28
CA LEU A 67 -21.48 -20.39 4.26
C LEU A 67 -21.25 -18.96 3.76
N THR A 68 -22.27 -18.12 3.85
CA THR A 68 -22.19 -16.68 3.61
C THR A 68 -22.66 -15.93 4.85
N SER A 69 -22.14 -14.72 5.08
CA SER A 69 -22.57 -13.90 6.21
C SER A 69 -22.62 -12.43 5.87
N GLU A 70 -23.61 -11.76 6.44
CA GLU A 70 -23.74 -10.31 6.46
C GLU A 70 -23.74 -9.85 7.91
N CYS A 71 -22.98 -8.80 8.23
CA CYS A 71 -22.87 -8.31 9.60
C CYS A 71 -22.66 -6.80 9.59
N THR A 72 -23.40 -6.08 10.43
CA THR A 72 -23.28 -4.61 10.56
C THR A 72 -22.01 -4.15 11.29
N CYS A 73 -21.01 -5.00 11.41
CA CYS A 73 -19.75 -4.66 12.07
C CYS A 73 -18.77 -4.08 11.05
N PRO A 74 -17.81 -3.23 11.47
CA PRO A 74 -16.83 -2.61 10.55
C PRO A 74 -15.82 -3.61 9.96
N TYR A 75 -16.05 -4.91 10.14
CA TYR A 75 -15.24 -5.97 9.56
C TYR A 75 -15.90 -6.38 8.24
N TRP A 76 -15.35 -5.90 7.12
CA TRP A 76 -15.87 -6.02 5.75
C TRP A 76 -15.90 -7.45 5.16
N THR A 77 -15.66 -8.48 5.97
CA THR A 77 -15.59 -9.89 5.56
C THR A 77 -16.18 -10.81 6.64
N THR A 78 -16.11 -12.14 6.45
CA THR A 78 -16.55 -13.14 7.44
C THR A 78 -15.98 -12.85 8.83
N CYS A 79 -16.83 -12.43 9.75
CA CYS A 79 -16.42 -11.92 11.05
C CYS A 79 -16.63 -12.95 12.18
N LYS A 80 -16.03 -12.69 13.34
CA LYS A 80 -16.22 -13.53 14.55
C LYS A 80 -17.67 -13.61 15.02
N HIS A 81 -18.49 -12.59 14.73
CA HIS A 81 -19.91 -12.58 15.08
C HIS A 81 -20.69 -13.61 14.26
N ALA A 82 -20.37 -13.76 12.97
CA ALA A 82 -20.98 -14.74 12.10
C ALA A 82 -20.71 -16.17 12.60
N VAL A 83 -19.46 -16.46 12.98
CA VAL A 83 -19.11 -17.75 13.61
C VAL A 83 -19.87 -17.94 14.93
N ALA A 84 -19.99 -16.91 15.76
CA ALA A 84 -20.71 -17.00 17.04
C ALA A 84 -22.20 -17.36 16.83
N VAL A 85 -22.87 -16.79 15.82
CA VAL A 85 -24.26 -17.10 15.48
C VAL A 85 -24.43 -18.56 15.07
N VAL A 86 -23.55 -19.08 14.21
CA VAL A 86 -23.59 -20.49 13.79
C VAL A 86 -23.40 -21.42 14.99
N LEU A 87 -22.42 -21.13 15.86
CA LEU A 87 -22.14 -21.96 17.03
C LEU A 87 -23.27 -21.93 18.06
N GLU A 88 -23.91 -20.77 18.27
CA GLU A 88 -25.06 -20.65 19.17
C GLU A 88 -26.24 -21.46 18.66
N TYR A 89 -26.51 -21.40 17.35
CA TYR A 89 -27.53 -22.23 16.71
C TYR A 89 -27.28 -23.73 16.90
N LEU A 90 -26.04 -24.18 16.68
CA LEU A 90 -25.65 -25.57 16.89
C LEU A 90 -25.80 -26.00 18.36
N MET A 91 -25.51 -25.12 19.31
CA MET A 91 -25.77 -25.38 20.73
C MET A 91 -27.27 -25.49 21.05
N CYS A 92 -28.11 -24.62 20.48
CA CYS A 92 -29.57 -24.75 20.62
C CYS A 92 -30.05 -26.11 20.12
N LEU A 93 -29.60 -26.55 18.95
CA LEU A 93 -29.93 -27.87 18.41
C LEU A 93 -29.44 -29.02 19.30
N LYS A 94 -28.23 -28.92 19.85
CA LYS A 94 -27.68 -29.94 20.75
C LYS A 94 -28.48 -30.07 22.05
N ASN A 95 -29.09 -28.98 22.51
CA ASN A 95 -29.86 -28.92 23.75
C ASN A 95 -31.38 -29.09 23.53
N ASP A 96 -31.81 -29.60 22.37
CA ASP A 96 -33.22 -29.72 21.96
C ASP A 96 -34.01 -28.39 22.05
N GLY A 97 -33.32 -27.26 21.95
CA GLY A 97 -33.90 -25.92 21.99
C GLY A 97 -34.51 -25.53 20.65
N ALA A 98 -35.76 -25.07 20.65
CA ALA A 98 -36.41 -24.53 19.47
C ALA A 98 -35.91 -23.10 19.19
N VAL A 99 -35.40 -22.86 17.98
CA VAL A 99 -35.06 -21.51 17.51
C VAL A 99 -36.27 -20.94 16.78
N PRO A 100 -36.77 -19.75 17.16
CA PRO A 100 -37.99 -19.19 16.59
C PRO A 100 -37.81 -18.83 15.11
N GLN A 101 -38.85 -19.12 14.33
CA GLN A 101 -39.00 -18.58 12.97
C GLN A 101 -39.37 -17.10 13.06
N ILE A 102 -38.68 -16.27 12.30
CA ILE A 102 -38.90 -14.82 12.29
C ILE A 102 -39.54 -14.38 10.96
N PRO A 103 -40.39 -13.33 10.96
CA PRO A 103 -41.02 -12.86 9.73
C PRO A 103 -40.04 -12.12 8.82
N GLN A 104 -40.31 -12.06 7.51
CA GLN A 104 -39.52 -11.27 6.56
C GLN A 104 -39.53 -9.75 6.86
N THR A 105 -40.45 -9.28 7.69
CA THR A 105 -40.55 -7.88 8.14
C THR A 105 -39.76 -7.60 9.42
N ASP A 106 -38.89 -8.52 9.85
CA ASP A 106 -38.09 -8.33 11.06
C ASP A 106 -37.18 -7.09 10.90
N PRO A 107 -37.22 -6.11 11.82
CA PRO A 107 -36.43 -4.87 11.72
C PRO A 107 -34.93 -5.09 11.55
N ARG A 108 -34.40 -6.24 11.99
CA ARG A 108 -32.99 -6.59 11.81
C ARG A 108 -32.59 -6.77 10.35
N LEU A 109 -33.51 -7.19 9.49
CA LEU A 109 -33.23 -7.36 8.06
C LEU A 109 -33.03 -5.99 7.38
N ASN A 110 -33.75 -4.95 7.81
CA ASN A 110 -33.58 -3.59 7.30
C ASN A 110 -32.20 -3.00 7.69
N LEU A 111 -31.73 -3.30 8.91
CA LEU A 111 -30.42 -2.85 9.39
C LEU A 111 -29.23 -3.45 8.61
N LEU A 112 -29.44 -4.59 7.92
CA LEU A 112 -28.45 -5.19 7.02
C LEU A 112 -28.50 -4.55 5.62
N GLN A 113 -29.67 -4.07 5.19
CA GLN A 113 -29.82 -3.34 3.91
C GLN A 113 -29.27 -1.91 3.96
N GLU A 114 -29.29 -1.27 5.13
CA GLU A 114 -28.68 0.07 5.34
C GLU A 114 -27.13 0.04 5.31
N THR A 115 -26.50 -1.14 5.29
CA THR A 115 -25.03 -1.26 5.19
C THR A 115 -24.49 -1.32 3.75
N GLU A 116 -25.34 -1.21 2.72
CA GLU A 116 -24.93 -1.01 1.32
C GLU A 116 -24.68 0.47 0.96
N THR A 117 -24.22 1.29 1.91
CA THR A 117 -23.52 2.53 1.56
C THR A 117 -22.02 2.29 1.75
N PRO A 118 -21.26 2.10 0.66
CA PRO A 118 -19.80 2.10 0.73
C PRO A 118 -19.37 3.51 1.13
N THR A 119 -18.95 3.68 2.37
CA THR A 119 -18.15 4.84 2.76
C THR A 119 -16.72 4.52 2.30
N GLY A 120 -16.36 4.98 1.11
CA GLY A 120 -15.04 4.79 0.51
C GLY A 120 -15.10 4.85 -1.01
N GLU A 121 -13.99 5.27 -1.63
CA GLU A 121 -13.81 5.34 -3.07
C GLU A 121 -14.15 3.98 -3.73
N TYR A 122 -14.99 4.01 -4.76
CA TYR A 122 -15.25 2.85 -5.60
C TYR A 122 -14.70 3.08 -7.01
N TRP A 123 -14.03 2.06 -7.53
CA TRP A 123 -13.50 2.07 -8.89
C TRP A 123 -14.64 1.99 -9.92
N ASN A 124 -14.84 3.05 -10.71
CA ASN A 124 -15.86 3.10 -11.75
C ASN A 124 -15.32 2.51 -13.07
N PRO A 125 -15.79 1.32 -13.52
CA PRO A 125 -15.23 0.66 -14.70
C PRO A 125 -15.57 1.34 -16.04
N GLU A 126 -16.58 2.20 -16.08
CA GLU A 126 -16.95 2.96 -17.28
C GLU A 126 -16.12 4.23 -17.45
N LEU A 127 -15.63 4.80 -16.34
CA LEU A 127 -14.83 6.03 -16.32
C LEU A 127 -13.32 5.79 -16.11
N GLY A 128 -12.92 4.60 -15.67
CA GLY A 128 -11.51 4.25 -15.47
C GLY A 128 -10.82 5.06 -14.36
N MET A 129 -11.58 5.52 -13.37
CA MET A 129 -11.09 6.30 -12.24
C MET A 129 -11.81 5.90 -10.95
N TRP A 130 -11.16 6.18 -9.82
CA TRP A 130 -11.79 6.16 -8.51
C TRP A 130 -12.67 7.39 -8.39
N THR A 131 -13.92 7.20 -7.97
CA THR A 131 -14.87 8.31 -7.83
C THR A 131 -15.29 8.45 -6.37
N ASP A 132 -15.16 9.66 -5.84
CA ASP A 132 -15.70 10.03 -4.54
C ASP A 132 -17.22 9.97 -4.54
N VAL A 133 -17.78 9.47 -3.44
CA VAL A 133 -19.20 9.63 -3.16
C VAL A 133 -19.34 10.94 -2.40
N GLU A 134 -20.07 11.92 -2.95
CA GLU A 134 -20.39 13.17 -2.24
C GLU A 134 -20.85 12.85 -0.81
N GLU A 135 -20.13 13.39 0.18
CA GLU A 135 -20.53 13.32 1.58
C GLU A 135 -21.91 13.96 1.72
N GLN A 136 -22.95 13.13 1.94
CA GLN A 136 -24.16 13.64 2.55
C GLN A 136 -23.82 14.04 3.99
N PRO A 137 -24.28 15.21 4.47
CA PRO A 137 -23.91 15.70 5.78
C PRO A 137 -24.25 14.65 6.83
N LYS A 138 -23.25 14.24 7.62
CA LYS A 138 -23.46 13.49 8.85
C LYS A 138 -24.57 14.20 9.62
N ALA A 139 -25.68 13.51 9.85
CA ALA A 139 -26.70 13.99 10.74
C ALA A 139 -26.04 14.20 12.11
N GLU A 140 -25.74 15.46 12.42
CA GLU A 140 -25.39 15.90 13.75
C GLU A 140 -26.42 15.27 14.69
N GLN A 141 -25.93 14.50 15.66
CA GLN A 141 -26.75 14.19 16.83
C GLN A 141 -27.13 15.55 17.43
N GLN A 142 -28.35 16.01 17.14
CA GLN A 142 -28.94 17.18 17.78
C GLN A 142 -28.94 16.93 19.28
N GLN A 143 -27.89 17.41 19.95
CA GLN A 143 -28.02 17.79 21.35
C GLN A 143 -29.11 18.85 21.39
N ASN A 144 -30.08 18.64 22.26
CA ASN A 144 -31.31 19.39 22.35
C ASN A 144 -31.01 20.88 22.70
N THR A 145 -30.83 21.74 21.70
CA THR A 145 -30.45 23.17 21.83
C THR A 145 -31.62 24.10 22.15
N GLU A 146 -32.87 23.62 22.03
CA GLU A 146 -34.09 24.40 22.24
C GLU A 146 -34.21 25.10 23.61
N PRO A 147 -33.82 24.49 24.76
CA PRO A 147 -33.94 25.14 26.07
C PRO A 147 -33.02 26.36 26.22
N LEU A 148 -31.84 26.33 25.59
CA LEU A 148 -30.82 27.37 25.71
C LEU A 148 -31.16 28.59 24.86
N LEU A 149 -31.54 28.39 23.61
CA LEU A 149 -31.97 29.46 22.70
C LEU A 149 -33.16 30.23 23.29
N THR A 150 -34.15 29.50 23.82
CA THR A 150 -35.32 30.10 24.48
C THR A 150 -34.96 30.93 25.72
N TYR A 151 -33.89 30.56 26.45
CA TYR A 151 -33.37 31.35 27.57
C TYR A 151 -32.69 32.63 27.10
N LEU A 152 -31.86 32.55 26.05
CA LEU A 152 -31.14 33.69 25.47
C LEU A 152 -32.09 34.72 24.85
N GLU A 153 -33.13 34.27 24.15
CA GLU A 153 -34.15 35.15 23.53
C GLU A 153 -34.97 35.96 24.55
N LYS A 154 -35.08 35.48 25.80
CA LYS A 154 -35.79 36.18 26.88
C LYS A 154 -34.93 37.22 27.61
N GLN A 155 -33.63 37.28 27.31
CA GLN A 155 -32.74 38.25 27.94
C GLN A 155 -32.86 39.62 27.27
N THR A 156 -32.65 40.67 28.06
CA THR A 156 -32.54 42.04 27.52
C THR A 156 -31.18 42.25 26.85
N ARG A 157 -31.08 43.27 25.98
CA ARG A 157 -29.81 43.63 25.32
C ARG A 157 -28.66 43.85 26.33
N ALA A 158 -28.94 44.48 27.48
CA ALA A 158 -27.92 44.72 28.50
C ALA A 158 -27.41 43.41 29.11
N GLN A 159 -28.33 42.49 29.43
CA GLN A 159 -28.00 41.18 29.99
C GLN A 159 -27.24 40.29 29.01
N LEU A 160 -27.55 40.37 27.70
CA LEU A 160 -26.80 39.65 26.68
C LEU A 160 -25.37 40.19 26.50
N VAL A 161 -25.20 41.52 26.59
CA VAL A 161 -23.85 42.12 26.53
C VAL A 161 -23.03 41.75 27.77
N GLU A 162 -23.64 41.76 28.95
CA GLU A 162 -22.99 41.33 30.19
C GLU A 162 -22.61 39.85 30.15
N LEU A 163 -23.52 38.99 29.68
CA LEU A 163 -23.25 37.56 29.48
C LEU A 163 -22.10 37.33 28.49
N LEU A 164 -22.06 38.05 27.36
CA LEU A 164 -20.96 37.92 26.40
C LEU A 164 -19.63 38.42 26.99
N ASP A 165 -19.64 39.51 27.75
CA ASP A 165 -18.44 40.03 28.41
C ASP A 165 -17.94 39.05 29.48
N GLU A 166 -18.83 38.45 30.28
CA GLU A 166 -18.51 37.36 31.20
C GLU A 166 -17.90 36.16 30.47
N LEU A 167 -18.50 35.74 29.35
CA LEU A 167 -17.98 34.64 28.53
C LEU A 167 -16.60 34.97 27.94
N THR A 168 -16.35 36.19 27.47
CA THR A 168 -15.02 36.59 26.97
C THR A 168 -13.95 36.65 28.06
N ARG A 169 -14.35 36.86 29.32
CA ARG A 169 -13.45 36.83 30.48
C ARG A 169 -13.21 35.42 30.98
N ALA A 170 -14.21 34.54 30.87
CA ALA A 170 -14.15 33.16 31.32
C ALA A 170 -13.51 32.20 30.31
N PHE A 171 -13.68 32.46 29.01
CA PHE A 171 -13.24 31.58 27.92
C PHE A 171 -12.47 32.38 26.86
N PRO A 172 -11.14 32.20 26.75
CA PRO A 172 -10.31 32.86 25.74
C PRO A 172 -10.83 32.67 24.31
N ASP A 173 -11.23 31.46 23.93
CA ASP A 173 -11.73 31.13 22.59
C ASP A 173 -12.97 31.95 22.19
N VAL A 174 -13.85 32.27 23.16
CA VAL A 174 -15.04 33.09 22.92
C VAL A 174 -14.68 34.56 22.70
N ARG A 175 -13.66 35.05 23.41
CA ARG A 175 -13.10 36.39 23.17
C ARG A 175 -12.52 36.47 21.77
N GLU A 176 -11.67 35.52 21.40
CA GLU A 176 -11.04 35.45 20.08
C GLU A 176 -12.10 35.37 18.99
N PHE A 177 -13.08 34.47 19.11
CA PHE A 177 -14.19 34.37 18.15
C PHE A 177 -14.95 35.70 17.95
N LEU A 178 -15.22 36.45 19.02
CA LEU A 178 -15.92 37.73 18.92
C LEU A 178 -15.04 38.85 18.35
N GLU A 179 -13.74 38.83 18.61
CA GLU A 179 -12.76 39.73 18.00
C GLU A 179 -12.58 39.44 16.50
N ASP A 180 -12.47 38.17 16.12
CA ASP A 180 -12.46 37.70 14.73
C ASP A 180 -13.72 38.20 14.00
N ARG A 181 -14.89 37.98 14.60
CA ARG A 181 -16.19 38.44 14.06
C ARG A 181 -16.28 39.96 13.95
N ARG A 182 -15.66 40.70 14.87
CA ARG A 182 -15.57 42.17 14.81
C ARG A 182 -14.65 42.62 13.68
N ASN A 183 -13.50 41.98 13.51
CA ASN A 183 -12.54 42.29 12.46
C ASN A 183 -13.15 42.07 11.07
N VAL A 184 -13.79 40.91 10.85
CA VAL A 184 -14.52 40.58 9.62
C VAL A 184 -15.63 41.60 9.34
N ARG A 185 -16.43 41.96 10.35
CA ARG A 185 -17.52 42.94 10.20
C ARG A 185 -17.06 44.38 9.96
N SER A 186 -15.85 44.73 10.42
CA SER A 186 -15.31 46.07 10.20
C SER A 186 -14.92 46.32 8.74
N GLY A 187 -14.66 45.25 7.96
CA GLY A 187 -14.25 45.32 6.55
C GLY A 187 -12.94 46.06 6.30
N ASN A 188 -12.18 46.40 7.35
CA ASN A 188 -10.93 47.15 7.19
C ASN A 188 -9.80 46.21 6.77
N ALA A 189 -9.44 46.25 5.48
CA ALA A 189 -8.36 45.48 4.88
C ALA A 189 -7.06 45.51 5.70
N SER A 190 -6.68 46.67 6.25
CA SER A 190 -5.44 46.79 7.05
C SER A 190 -5.50 46.00 8.37
N THR A 191 -6.67 45.88 8.97
CA THR A 191 -6.87 45.10 10.21
C THR A 191 -6.88 43.61 9.91
N LEU A 192 -7.53 43.20 8.81
CA LEU A 192 -7.53 41.82 8.34
C LEU A 192 -6.13 41.35 7.94
N LEU A 193 -5.35 42.17 7.21
CA LEU A 193 -3.96 41.84 6.87
C LEU A 193 -3.08 41.67 8.10
N LYS A 194 -3.28 42.49 9.14
CA LYS A 194 -2.54 42.34 10.39
C LYS A 194 -2.90 41.02 11.09
N ALA A 195 -4.18 40.67 11.13
CA ALA A 195 -4.64 39.41 11.72
C ALA A 195 -4.08 38.21 10.94
N ILE A 196 -4.20 38.20 9.61
CA ILE A 196 -3.64 37.15 8.74
C ILE A 196 -2.14 36.96 9.00
N ARG A 197 -1.37 38.05 9.02
CA ARG A 197 0.08 37.96 9.25
C ARG A 197 0.43 37.47 10.65
N GLN A 198 -0.45 37.66 11.64
CA GLN A 198 -0.28 37.07 12.94
C GLN A 198 -0.48 35.55 12.86
N GLU A 199 -1.57 35.07 12.24
CA GLU A 199 -1.77 33.62 12.04
C GLU A 199 -0.60 32.98 11.27
N LEU A 200 -0.06 33.66 10.25
CA LEU A 200 1.12 33.18 9.52
C LEU A 200 2.40 33.17 10.36
N ALA A 201 2.51 34.07 11.35
CA ALA A 201 3.62 34.07 12.29
C ALA A 201 3.47 32.92 13.30
N ASP A 202 2.24 32.67 13.76
CA ASP A 202 1.93 31.59 14.68
C ASP A 202 2.23 30.20 14.05
N ILE A 203 1.95 30.02 12.74
CA ILE A 203 2.37 28.82 11.98
C ILE A 203 3.90 28.63 12.00
N ARG A 204 4.67 29.72 12.09
CA ARG A 204 6.14 29.65 12.12
C ARG A 204 6.71 29.49 13.53
N GLU A 205 5.89 29.51 14.56
CA GLU A 205 6.35 29.23 15.92
C GLU A 205 6.36 27.72 16.14
N GLU A 206 7.52 27.18 16.55
CA GLU A 206 7.64 25.76 16.90
C GLU A 206 6.78 25.46 18.14
N PRO A 207 5.95 24.41 18.13
CA PRO A 207 5.19 24.00 19.30
C PRO A 207 6.12 23.71 20.49
N ASP A 208 5.72 24.10 21.71
CA ASP A 208 6.49 23.80 22.91
C ASP A 208 6.36 22.30 23.24
N TRP A 209 7.36 21.51 22.84
CA TRP A 209 7.40 20.05 23.01
C TRP A 209 7.72 19.58 24.44
N ASP A 210 7.96 20.49 25.41
CA ASP A 210 8.45 20.12 26.75
C ASP A 210 7.36 19.59 27.71
N GLU A 211 6.08 19.55 27.32
CA GLU A 211 4.98 18.99 28.15
C GLU A 211 4.47 17.65 27.62
N TYR A 212 5.13 16.56 28.02
CA TYR A 212 4.88 15.13 27.71
C TYR A 212 3.46 14.57 28.03
N ASP A 213 2.45 15.41 28.30
CA ASP A 213 1.09 14.98 28.67
C ASP A 213 -0.04 15.78 27.97
N GLN A 214 0.26 16.70 27.05
CA GLN A 214 -0.78 17.35 26.24
C GLN A 214 -0.96 16.64 24.89
N GLU A 215 -2.17 16.17 24.59
CA GLU A 215 -2.56 15.69 23.26
C GLU A 215 -2.16 16.73 22.21
N TYR A 216 -1.31 16.34 21.25
CA TYR A 216 -0.95 17.15 20.08
C TYR A 216 -2.21 17.80 19.51
N GLN A 217 -2.26 19.14 19.54
CA GLN A 217 -3.32 19.91 18.90
C GLN A 217 -2.79 20.35 17.53
N PRO A 218 -3.34 19.84 16.42
CA PRO A 218 -2.92 20.24 15.09
C PRO A 218 -3.17 21.74 14.89
N VAL A 219 -2.31 22.38 14.10
CA VAL A 219 -2.44 23.79 13.73
C VAL A 219 -3.74 24.00 12.95
N SER A 220 -4.64 24.84 13.47
CA SER A 220 -5.96 25.06 12.86
C SER A 220 -5.94 26.20 11.85
N PHE A 221 -6.29 25.92 10.60
CA PHE A 221 -6.36 26.91 9.51
C PHE A 221 -7.71 27.64 9.40
N ASN A 222 -8.69 27.28 10.24
CA ASN A 222 -10.06 27.81 10.16
C ASN A 222 -10.14 29.35 10.30
N ARG A 223 -9.33 29.93 11.19
CA ARG A 223 -9.28 31.38 11.43
C ARG A 223 -8.65 32.09 10.24
N LEU A 224 -7.51 31.57 9.77
CA LEU A 224 -6.84 32.06 8.57
C LEU A 224 -7.78 32.05 7.36
N LYS A 225 -8.47 30.93 7.11
CA LYS A 225 -9.46 30.79 6.03
C LYS A 225 -10.57 31.86 6.12
N THR A 226 -11.09 32.10 7.32
CA THR A 226 -12.11 33.12 7.57
C THR A 226 -11.61 34.53 7.24
N TYR A 227 -10.37 34.84 7.64
CA TYR A 227 -9.76 36.14 7.36
C TYR A 227 -9.41 36.34 5.88
N LEU A 228 -8.89 35.32 5.21
CA LEU A 228 -8.65 35.32 3.77
C LEU A 228 -9.95 35.58 3.00
N GLN A 229 -11.04 34.91 3.37
CA GLN A 229 -12.36 35.11 2.74
C GLN A 229 -12.87 36.54 2.95
N ALA A 230 -12.75 37.08 4.16
CA ALA A 230 -13.15 38.44 4.44
C ALA A 230 -12.31 39.47 3.67
N LEU A 231 -11.01 39.21 3.53
CA LEU A 231 -10.10 40.06 2.77
C LEU A 231 -10.43 39.99 1.27
N LEU A 232 -10.72 38.82 0.72
CA LEU A 232 -11.18 38.65 -0.66
C LEU A 232 -12.41 39.51 -0.95
N ILE A 233 -13.39 39.51 -0.03
CA ILE A 233 -14.61 40.33 -0.15
C ILE A 233 -14.29 41.84 -0.06
N ALA A 234 -13.29 42.22 0.73
CA ALA A 234 -12.88 43.62 0.85
C ALA A 234 -12.20 44.17 -0.43
N GLY A 235 -11.67 43.28 -1.29
CA GLY A 235 -11.14 43.60 -2.61
C GLY A 235 -9.66 44.05 -2.78
N PRO A 236 -8.75 44.07 -1.78
CA PRO A 236 -7.33 44.33 -2.01
C PRO A 236 -6.64 43.08 -2.60
N ALA A 237 -6.75 42.92 -3.92
CA ALA A 237 -6.28 41.73 -4.62
C ALA A 237 -4.75 41.55 -4.53
N GLU A 238 -3.98 42.63 -4.68
CA GLU A 238 -2.52 42.58 -4.65
C GLU A 238 -2.00 42.12 -3.28
N GLU A 239 -2.55 42.66 -2.19
CA GLU A 239 -2.16 42.26 -0.84
C GLU A 239 -2.56 40.83 -0.53
N LEU A 240 -3.72 40.37 -1.03
CA LEU A 240 -4.14 38.98 -0.85
C LEU A 240 -3.23 37.99 -1.62
N LEU A 241 -2.79 38.34 -2.83
CA LEU A 241 -1.81 37.54 -3.58
C LEU A 241 -0.44 37.51 -2.88
N GLN A 242 -0.04 38.61 -2.25
CA GLN A 242 1.20 38.66 -1.46
C GLN A 242 1.10 37.79 -0.21
N VAL A 243 -0.05 37.80 0.47
CA VAL A 243 -0.34 36.90 1.59
C VAL A 243 -0.25 35.44 1.18
N GLY A 244 -0.71 35.07 -0.02
CA GLY A 244 -0.54 33.69 -0.54
C GLY A 244 0.92 33.25 -0.57
N LYS A 245 1.82 34.11 -1.05
CA LYS A 245 3.26 33.84 -1.02
C LYS A 245 3.80 33.74 0.40
N GLU A 246 3.33 34.59 1.32
CA GLU A 246 3.72 34.55 2.73
C GLU A 246 3.28 33.23 3.41
N LEU A 247 2.09 32.73 3.04
CA LEU A 247 1.51 31.46 3.53
C LEU A 247 2.35 30.25 3.12
N ILE A 248 2.69 30.08 1.84
CA ILE A 248 3.54 28.96 1.39
C ILE A 248 4.85 28.90 2.18
N ASN A 249 5.52 30.04 2.34
CA ASN A 249 6.76 30.10 3.12
C ASN A 249 6.57 29.77 4.60
N ALA A 250 5.41 30.08 5.19
CA ALA A 250 5.11 29.71 6.57
C ALA A 250 4.86 28.20 6.71
N VAL A 251 4.15 27.62 5.74
CA VAL A 251 3.86 26.17 5.70
C VAL A 251 5.11 25.34 5.46
N ASN A 252 5.95 25.68 4.48
CA ASN A 252 7.23 24.97 4.27
C ASN A 252 8.08 24.99 5.55
N PHE A 253 8.14 26.14 6.23
CA PHE A 253 8.84 26.22 7.51
C PHE A 253 8.24 25.26 8.55
N ALA A 254 6.92 25.18 8.68
CA ALA A 254 6.29 24.26 9.61
C ALA A 254 6.62 22.79 9.30
N LEU A 255 6.53 22.40 8.03
CA LEU A 255 6.86 21.05 7.54
C LEU A 255 8.33 20.68 7.76
N ASP A 256 9.24 21.62 7.54
CA ASP A 256 10.68 21.42 7.75
C ASP A 256 11.05 21.22 9.23
N ASN A 257 10.28 21.80 10.15
CA ASN A 257 10.70 21.94 11.55
C ASN A 257 9.92 21.05 12.52
N TYR A 258 8.61 20.88 12.37
CA TYR A 258 7.81 20.25 13.44
C TYR A 258 6.60 19.42 12.98
N ASP A 259 6.13 19.53 11.73
CA ASP A 259 5.01 18.73 11.23
C ASP A 259 5.50 17.39 10.61
N ILE A 260 5.71 16.40 11.49
CA ILE A 260 6.24 15.08 11.12
C ILE A 260 5.16 14.20 10.47
N GLU A 261 3.88 14.41 10.81
CA GLU A 261 2.76 13.59 10.30
C GLU A 261 2.16 14.17 9.01
N GLY A 262 2.45 15.44 8.67
CA GLY A 262 2.00 16.08 7.44
C GLY A 262 0.58 16.62 7.51
N ASP A 263 0.02 16.76 8.72
CA ASP A 263 -1.38 17.17 8.94
C ASP A 263 -1.64 18.60 8.42
N ILE A 264 -0.61 19.44 8.32
CA ILE A 264 -0.76 20.81 7.81
C ILE A 264 -1.07 20.81 6.30
N ILE A 265 -0.55 19.84 5.54
CA ILE A 265 -0.68 19.81 4.08
C ILE A 265 -2.15 19.75 3.65
N ASP A 266 -3.00 19.05 4.38
CA ASP A 266 -4.40 18.80 4.01
C ASP A 266 -5.27 20.07 4.06
N GLU A 267 -4.92 21.06 4.91
CA GLU A 267 -5.74 22.25 5.15
C GLU A 267 -5.35 23.47 4.28
N VAL A 268 -4.13 23.45 3.73
CA VAL A 268 -3.57 24.58 2.96
C VAL A 268 -4.23 24.79 1.59
N PRO A 269 -4.56 23.75 0.80
CA PRO A 269 -5.22 23.91 -0.50
C PRO A 269 -6.47 24.79 -0.43
N ALA A 270 -7.32 24.59 0.58
CA ALA A 270 -8.55 25.37 0.76
C ALA A 270 -8.29 26.85 1.08
N CYS A 271 -7.16 27.18 1.71
CA CYS A 271 -6.74 28.57 1.91
C CYS A 271 -6.24 29.18 0.60
N MET A 272 -5.48 28.40 -0.18
CA MET A 272 -4.93 28.84 -1.46
C MET A 272 -5.99 29.06 -2.52
N GLU A 273 -7.07 28.27 -2.55
CA GLU A 273 -8.24 28.51 -3.40
C GLU A 273 -8.82 29.92 -3.23
N ILE A 274 -8.89 30.40 -1.98
CA ILE A 274 -9.42 31.73 -1.67
C ILE A 274 -8.47 32.81 -2.19
N VAL A 275 -7.16 32.62 -2.04
CA VAL A 275 -6.15 33.55 -2.55
C VAL A 275 -6.22 33.62 -4.08
N ILE A 276 -6.32 32.48 -4.75
CA ILE A 276 -6.33 32.39 -6.22
C ILE A 276 -7.58 33.04 -6.81
N GLN A 277 -8.71 33.05 -6.10
CA GLN A 277 -9.91 33.80 -6.51
C GLN A 277 -9.67 35.32 -6.64
N ALA A 278 -8.64 35.87 -5.98
CA ALA A 278 -8.26 37.28 -6.13
C ALA A 278 -7.47 37.55 -7.42
N LEU A 279 -6.85 36.53 -8.00
CA LEU A 279 -5.94 36.67 -9.15
C LEU A 279 -6.60 37.32 -10.38
N PRO A 280 -7.86 37.02 -10.76
CA PRO A 280 -8.52 37.72 -11.86
C PRO A 280 -8.69 39.22 -11.61
N ALA A 281 -8.93 39.63 -10.35
CA ALA A 281 -9.18 41.01 -9.96
C ALA A 281 -7.90 41.86 -9.81
N SER A 282 -6.72 41.25 -9.76
CA SER A 282 -5.46 41.98 -9.65
C SER A 282 -5.08 42.76 -10.91
N SER A 283 -4.25 43.78 -10.73
CA SER A 283 -3.72 44.64 -11.79
C SER A 283 -2.64 43.98 -12.66
N LEU A 284 -2.28 42.72 -12.35
CA LEU A 284 -1.28 41.97 -13.11
C LEU A 284 -1.77 41.75 -14.56
N SER A 285 -0.85 41.87 -15.51
CA SER A 285 -1.09 41.42 -16.89
C SER A 285 -1.29 39.90 -16.94
N SER A 286 -1.83 39.40 -18.05
CA SER A 286 -2.07 37.97 -18.23
C SER A 286 -0.81 37.12 -18.08
N SER A 287 0.33 37.60 -18.59
CA SER A 287 1.64 36.97 -18.43
C SER A 287 2.15 37.03 -16.98
N GLU A 288 1.93 38.15 -16.27
CA GLU A 288 2.34 38.28 -14.87
C GLU A 288 1.52 37.38 -13.94
N LYS A 289 0.24 37.13 -14.26
CA LYS A 289 -0.59 36.16 -13.53
C LYS A 289 -0.07 34.73 -13.68
N LEU A 290 0.42 34.38 -14.87
CA LEU A 290 1.03 33.08 -15.13
C LEU A 290 2.38 32.94 -14.40
N ILE A 291 3.23 33.97 -14.47
CA ILE A 291 4.50 34.01 -13.72
C ILE A 291 4.25 33.91 -12.21
N TRP A 292 3.23 34.60 -11.70
CA TRP A 292 2.87 34.54 -10.27
C TRP A 292 2.47 33.12 -9.84
N ALA A 293 1.71 32.39 -10.66
CA ALA A 293 1.33 31.01 -10.36
C ALA A 293 2.54 30.07 -10.34
N VAL A 294 3.44 30.21 -11.33
CA VAL A 294 4.69 29.42 -11.37
C VAL A 294 5.62 29.78 -10.22
N ASP A 295 5.71 31.05 -9.81
CA ASP A 295 6.46 31.46 -8.62
C ASP A 295 5.95 30.76 -7.36
N LEU A 296 4.63 30.63 -7.25
CA LEU A 296 3.97 30.03 -6.10
C LEU A 296 4.23 28.52 -6.05
N GLU A 297 4.09 27.86 -7.20
CA GLU A 297 4.44 26.44 -7.34
C GLU A 297 5.91 26.20 -7.00
N LEU A 298 6.84 26.98 -7.58
CA LEU A 298 8.28 26.86 -7.29
C LEU A 298 8.62 27.13 -5.83
N ALA A 299 7.80 27.89 -5.11
CA ALA A 299 7.96 28.12 -3.68
C ALA A 299 7.35 26.98 -2.83
N ASP A 300 6.42 26.20 -3.36
CA ASP A 300 5.82 25.05 -2.68
C ASP A 300 6.76 23.84 -2.81
N GLU A 301 7.55 23.57 -1.78
CA GLU A 301 8.57 22.49 -1.81
C GLU A 301 7.96 21.10 -1.62
N TYR A 302 6.70 21.03 -1.18
CA TYR A 302 6.00 19.79 -0.84
C TYR A 302 4.84 19.48 -1.80
N GLU A 303 4.67 20.27 -2.85
CA GLU A 303 3.73 20.06 -3.98
C GLU A 303 2.24 19.98 -3.59
N PHE A 304 1.82 20.64 -2.52
CA PHE A 304 0.44 20.61 -2.04
C PHE A 304 -0.52 21.57 -2.78
N CYS A 305 0.00 22.53 -3.56
CA CYS A 305 -0.81 23.49 -4.32
C CYS A 305 -1.07 23.09 -5.77
N TYR A 306 -0.51 21.96 -6.23
CA TYR A 306 -0.53 21.56 -7.64
C TYR A 306 -1.95 21.58 -8.24
N ASP A 307 -2.89 20.87 -7.60
CA ASP A 307 -4.28 20.75 -8.09
C ASP A 307 -5.01 22.10 -8.10
N VAL A 308 -4.73 22.95 -7.11
CA VAL A 308 -5.39 24.26 -6.98
C VAL A 308 -4.92 25.21 -8.08
N LEU A 309 -3.64 25.16 -8.41
CA LEU A 309 -3.04 25.99 -9.44
C LEU A 309 -3.32 25.45 -10.85
N GLU A 310 -3.73 24.18 -10.99
CA GLU A 310 -3.98 23.51 -12.27
C GLU A 310 -4.89 24.28 -13.21
N ASN A 311 -5.96 24.83 -12.63
CA ASN A 311 -6.94 25.60 -13.35
C ASN A 311 -6.39 26.91 -13.94
N ILE A 312 -5.28 27.44 -13.42
CA ILE A 312 -4.70 28.70 -13.90
C ILE A 312 -3.98 28.49 -15.24
N TRP A 313 -3.25 27.39 -15.40
CA TRP A 313 -2.52 27.11 -16.63
C TRP A 313 -3.39 26.41 -17.68
N ASN A 314 -4.28 25.49 -17.29
CA ASN A 314 -5.17 24.79 -18.22
C ASN A 314 -6.16 25.71 -18.93
N ASN A 315 -6.53 26.84 -18.31
CA ASN A 315 -7.45 27.81 -18.91
C ASN A 315 -6.75 28.92 -19.74
N ARG A 316 -5.42 28.89 -19.87
CA ARG A 316 -4.64 29.94 -20.56
C ARG A 316 -4.06 29.49 -21.90
N ASN A 317 -4.88 29.57 -22.94
CA ASN A 317 -4.51 29.27 -24.33
C ASN A 317 -3.78 30.40 -25.07
N ASN A 318 -3.22 31.39 -24.37
CA ASN A 318 -2.53 32.51 -25.02
C ASN A 318 -1.03 32.26 -25.13
N LYS A 319 -0.55 31.88 -26.33
CA LYS A 319 0.87 31.66 -26.61
C LYS A 319 1.77 32.85 -26.23
N SER A 320 1.27 34.09 -26.32
CA SER A 320 2.06 35.27 -25.95
C SER A 320 2.41 35.31 -24.46
N ASP A 321 1.52 34.82 -23.59
CA ASP A 321 1.76 34.80 -22.15
C ASP A 321 2.79 33.71 -21.81
N TRP A 322 2.71 32.55 -22.46
CA TRP A 322 3.69 31.47 -22.34
C TRP A 322 5.08 31.88 -22.86
N HIS A 323 5.17 32.63 -23.96
CA HIS A 323 6.45 33.19 -24.42
C HIS A 323 7.10 34.10 -23.37
N ALA A 324 6.32 34.96 -22.71
CA ALA A 324 6.83 35.81 -21.64
C ALA A 324 7.32 35.01 -20.44
N LEU A 325 6.60 33.93 -20.07
CA LEU A 325 7.04 32.98 -19.05
C LEU A 325 8.35 32.29 -19.44
N THR A 326 8.47 31.80 -20.68
CA THR A 326 9.69 31.17 -21.19
C THR A 326 10.90 32.10 -21.05
N ASP A 327 10.77 33.36 -21.47
CA ASP A 327 11.86 34.35 -21.39
C ASP A 327 12.27 34.62 -19.94
N GLU A 328 11.32 34.63 -19.01
CA GLU A 328 11.58 34.85 -17.59
C GLU A 328 12.25 33.63 -16.93
N LEU A 329 11.73 32.42 -17.17
CA LEU A 329 12.31 31.18 -16.65
C LEU A 329 13.71 30.94 -17.20
N GLN A 330 13.97 31.24 -18.47
CA GLN A 330 15.30 31.13 -19.07
C GLN A 330 16.31 32.06 -18.40
N LYS A 331 15.92 33.31 -18.07
CA LYS A 331 16.76 34.24 -17.32
C LYS A 331 17.05 33.70 -15.93
N ARG A 332 16.03 33.24 -15.21
CA ARG A 332 16.17 32.70 -13.85
C ARG A 332 17.08 31.47 -13.82
N LEU A 333 16.89 30.53 -14.75
CA LEU A 333 17.73 29.34 -14.87
C LEU A 333 19.21 29.71 -15.01
N ASN A 334 19.54 30.76 -15.78
CA ASN A 334 20.92 31.21 -15.95
C ASN A 334 21.54 31.87 -14.70
N THR A 335 20.71 32.26 -13.73
CA THR A 335 21.16 32.86 -12.45
C THR A 335 21.39 31.82 -11.34
N ILE A 336 20.71 30.68 -11.39
CA ILE A 336 20.85 29.61 -10.39
C ILE A 336 22.22 28.94 -10.57
N ARG A 337 23.03 28.90 -9.50
CA ARG A 337 24.42 28.39 -9.54
C ARG A 337 24.59 26.99 -8.97
N SER A 338 24.04 26.72 -7.78
CA SER A 338 24.33 25.51 -7.00
C SER A 338 23.11 24.79 -6.44
N ASP A 339 21.93 25.42 -6.54
CA ASP A 339 20.68 24.82 -6.08
C ASP A 339 20.12 23.93 -7.19
N ASN A 340 20.54 22.66 -7.18
CA ASN A 340 20.16 21.70 -8.21
C ASN A 340 18.66 21.38 -8.18
N GLU A 341 18.03 21.45 -7.02
CA GLU A 341 16.60 21.16 -6.86
C GLU A 341 15.76 22.26 -7.49
N LEU A 342 15.97 23.52 -7.11
CA LEU A 342 15.32 24.65 -7.73
C LEU A 342 15.62 24.70 -9.24
N ARG A 343 16.87 24.40 -9.64
CA ARG A 343 17.27 24.35 -11.05
C ARG A 343 16.47 23.31 -11.84
N ASN A 344 16.26 22.12 -11.28
CA ASN A 344 15.48 21.07 -11.89
C ASN A 344 14.00 21.47 -12.02
N ARG A 345 13.41 22.05 -10.97
CA ARG A 345 12.02 22.52 -10.98
C ARG A 345 11.79 23.63 -12.01
N VAL A 346 12.69 24.61 -12.09
CA VAL A 346 12.67 25.67 -13.12
C VAL A 346 12.83 25.08 -14.52
N THR A 347 13.69 24.07 -14.69
CA THR A 347 13.86 23.37 -15.98
C THR A 347 12.58 22.66 -16.41
N GLY A 348 11.88 22.00 -15.48
CA GLY A 348 10.58 21.38 -15.73
C GLY A 348 9.56 22.39 -16.27
N TRP A 349 9.38 23.51 -15.56
CA TRP A 349 8.48 24.58 -16.01
C TRP A 349 8.88 25.21 -17.35
N LEU A 350 10.18 25.34 -17.62
CA LEU A 350 10.68 25.85 -18.90
C LEU A 350 10.33 24.90 -20.06
N ILE A 351 10.39 23.58 -19.82
CA ILE A 351 9.99 22.57 -20.80
C ILE A 351 8.49 22.64 -21.06
N SER A 352 7.66 22.69 -20.02
CA SER A 352 6.22 22.89 -20.18
C SER A 352 5.90 24.16 -20.97
N ALA A 353 6.65 25.25 -20.74
CA ALA A 353 6.49 26.47 -21.52
C ALA A 353 6.91 26.32 -23.00
N PHE A 354 7.94 25.51 -23.30
CA PHE A 354 8.29 25.17 -24.68
C PHE A 354 7.19 24.38 -25.38
N GLU A 355 6.59 23.38 -24.72
CA GLU A 355 5.48 22.60 -25.26
C GLU A 355 4.27 23.50 -25.58
N GLN A 356 3.89 24.39 -24.66
CA GLN A 356 2.76 25.31 -24.87
C GLN A 356 2.99 26.32 -25.99
N THR A 357 4.26 26.64 -26.28
CA THR A 357 4.63 27.56 -27.36
C THR A 357 4.91 26.86 -28.70
N GLY A 358 5.04 25.52 -28.72
CA GLY A 358 5.42 24.74 -29.90
C GLY A 358 6.91 24.88 -30.24
N ARG A 359 7.77 24.91 -29.21
CA ARG A 359 9.24 25.02 -29.27
C ARG A 359 9.88 23.71 -28.78
N GLU A 360 9.29 22.57 -29.12
CA GLU A 360 9.73 21.25 -28.63
C GLU A 360 11.17 20.92 -29.07
N ASP A 361 11.65 21.51 -30.17
CA ASP A 361 13.02 21.39 -30.65
C ASP A 361 14.09 21.96 -29.69
N GLU A 362 13.68 22.78 -28.71
CA GLU A 362 14.57 23.33 -27.68
C GLU A 362 14.67 22.46 -26.41
N ILE A 363 13.81 21.46 -26.25
CA ILE A 363 13.76 20.61 -25.05
C ILE A 363 15.03 19.76 -24.90
N ILE A 364 15.43 19.03 -25.96
CA ILE A 364 16.66 18.21 -25.93
C ILE A 364 17.90 19.08 -25.65
N PRO A 365 18.18 20.17 -26.40
CA PRO A 365 19.33 21.03 -26.14
C PRO A 365 19.36 21.63 -24.72
N LEU A 366 18.19 21.90 -24.14
CA LEU A 366 18.09 22.32 -22.74
C LEU A 366 18.50 21.18 -21.81
N ARG A 367 17.91 19.99 -21.96
CA ARG A 367 18.21 18.82 -21.14
C ARG A 367 19.67 18.38 -21.23
N GLU A 368 20.31 18.46 -22.39
CA GLU A 368 21.74 18.20 -22.56
C GLU A 368 22.61 19.13 -21.73
N ARG A 369 22.33 20.44 -21.79
CA ARG A 369 23.04 21.47 -21.01
C ARG A 369 22.84 21.28 -19.50
N GLU A 370 21.63 20.96 -19.09
CA GLU A 370 21.29 20.75 -17.69
C GLU A 370 21.91 19.47 -17.15
N ALA A 371 21.95 18.39 -17.93
CA ALA A 371 22.63 17.15 -17.56
C ALA A 371 24.14 17.36 -17.34
N GLU A 372 24.80 18.19 -18.15
CA GLU A 372 26.21 18.54 -17.94
C GLU A 372 26.43 19.42 -16.71
N THR A 373 25.46 20.28 -16.38
CA THR A 373 25.57 21.22 -15.27
C THR A 373 25.28 20.57 -13.92
N THR A 374 24.21 19.78 -13.84
CA THR A 374 23.71 19.17 -12.60
C THR A 374 24.33 17.80 -12.34
N GLY A 375 24.77 17.10 -13.39
CA GLY A 375 25.15 15.70 -13.33
C GLY A 375 23.96 14.73 -13.29
N ASP A 376 22.73 15.21 -13.46
CA ASP A 376 21.54 14.37 -13.61
C ASP A 376 21.28 14.07 -15.09
N TYR A 377 21.65 12.86 -15.51
CA TYR A 377 21.50 12.40 -16.89
C TYR A 377 20.20 11.64 -17.12
N ILE A 378 19.48 11.26 -16.06
CA ILE A 378 18.39 10.28 -16.14
C ILE A 378 17.27 10.78 -17.04
N GLN A 379 16.77 11.99 -16.78
CA GLN A 379 15.64 12.56 -17.50
C GLN A 379 15.95 12.78 -18.99
N LEU A 380 17.21 13.11 -19.32
CA LEU A 380 17.67 13.23 -20.71
C LEU A 380 17.71 11.88 -21.42
N ILE A 381 18.24 10.84 -20.77
CA ILE A 381 18.33 9.50 -21.36
C ILE A 381 16.94 8.93 -21.62
N ASP A 382 16.00 9.12 -20.70
CA ASP A 382 14.62 8.66 -20.85
C ASP A 382 13.93 9.37 -22.02
N LEU A 383 14.04 10.70 -22.08
CA LEU A 383 13.51 11.50 -23.20
C LEU A 383 14.06 11.03 -24.56
N LEU A 384 15.38 10.89 -24.69
CA LEU A 384 16.01 10.43 -25.93
C LEU A 384 15.58 9.00 -26.29
N THR A 385 15.35 8.15 -25.30
CA THR A 385 14.88 6.77 -25.52
C THR A 385 13.44 6.74 -26.03
N ASP A 386 12.56 7.56 -25.46
CA ASP A 386 11.15 7.66 -25.84
C ASP A 386 10.97 8.26 -27.24
N GLU A 387 11.77 9.27 -27.58
CA GLU A 387 11.84 9.86 -28.92
C GLU A 387 12.63 9.02 -29.94
N LYS A 388 13.14 7.85 -29.51
CA LYS A 388 13.88 6.88 -30.35
C LYS A 388 15.24 7.38 -30.87
N HIS A 389 15.82 8.39 -30.22
CA HIS A 389 17.20 8.83 -30.40
C HIS A 389 18.17 7.88 -29.65
N TYR A 390 18.17 6.60 -30.02
CA TYR A 390 18.87 5.54 -29.27
C TYR A 390 20.40 5.69 -29.22
N GLU A 391 21.02 6.19 -30.29
CA GLU A 391 22.48 6.40 -30.33
C GLU A 391 22.91 7.49 -29.34
N ASP A 392 22.14 8.59 -29.26
CA ASP A 392 22.39 9.70 -28.34
C ASP A 392 22.08 9.27 -26.90
N ALA A 393 20.97 8.55 -26.67
CA ALA A 393 20.62 7.99 -25.37
C ALA A 393 21.73 7.09 -24.83
N GLU A 394 22.29 6.23 -25.69
CA GLU A 394 23.41 5.36 -25.33
C GLU A 394 24.67 6.15 -25.01
N HIS A 395 25.00 7.17 -25.82
CA HIS A 395 26.14 8.04 -25.58
C HIS A 395 26.06 8.72 -24.21
N TRP A 396 24.92 9.33 -23.90
CA TRP A 396 24.67 9.99 -22.62
C TRP A 396 24.67 8.99 -21.45
N CYS A 397 24.11 7.80 -21.63
CA CYS A 397 24.16 6.75 -20.61
C CYS A 397 25.61 6.30 -20.31
N GLN A 398 26.45 6.14 -21.33
CA GLN A 398 27.86 5.80 -21.13
C GLN A 398 28.64 6.93 -20.45
N LYS A 399 28.36 8.18 -20.80
CA LYS A 399 28.94 9.37 -20.16
C LYS A 399 28.52 9.48 -18.69
N ALA A 400 27.24 9.23 -18.38
CA ALA A 400 26.72 9.21 -17.03
C ALA A 400 27.42 8.16 -16.17
N ILE A 401 27.59 6.93 -16.67
CA ILE A 401 28.29 5.87 -15.94
C ILE A 401 29.76 6.22 -15.71
N ALA A 402 30.43 6.82 -16.70
CA ALA A 402 31.83 7.24 -16.56
C ALA A 402 32.03 8.35 -15.51
N ASN A 403 31.02 9.19 -15.30
CA ASN A 403 31.03 10.29 -14.33
C ASN A 403 30.47 9.90 -12.96
N THR A 404 29.84 8.73 -12.82
CA THR A 404 29.23 8.26 -11.57
C THR A 404 30.30 7.68 -10.64
N ASN A 405 30.23 8.03 -9.35
CA ASN A 405 31.13 7.46 -8.34
C ASN A 405 30.87 5.94 -8.17
N PRO A 406 31.89 5.08 -8.33
CA PRO A 406 31.77 3.63 -8.16
C PRO A 406 31.16 3.16 -6.84
N ASN A 407 31.21 4.01 -5.80
CA ASN A 407 30.67 3.72 -4.47
C ASN A 407 29.15 3.96 -4.34
N HIS A 408 28.46 4.36 -5.42
CA HIS A 408 26.99 4.52 -5.46
C HIS A 408 26.37 3.45 -6.37
N PRO A 409 26.24 2.19 -5.89
CA PRO A 409 25.79 1.08 -6.73
C PRO A 409 24.35 1.23 -7.25
N GLY A 410 23.47 1.93 -6.51
CA GLY A 410 22.09 2.18 -6.93
C GLY A 410 22.00 3.02 -8.22
N THR A 411 22.80 4.09 -8.32
CA THR A 411 22.85 4.94 -9.52
C THR A 411 23.39 4.18 -10.73
N ILE A 412 24.41 3.34 -10.54
CA ILE A 412 24.99 2.52 -11.61
C ILE A 412 23.97 1.49 -12.11
N SER A 413 23.28 0.79 -11.20
CA SER A 413 22.23 -0.18 -11.57
C SER A 413 21.13 0.48 -12.39
N ASN A 414 20.72 1.70 -12.00
CA ASN A 414 19.67 2.44 -12.69
C ASN A 414 20.08 2.86 -14.12
N LEU A 415 21.37 3.18 -14.34
CA LEU A 415 21.91 3.45 -15.67
C LEU A 415 22.09 2.17 -16.51
N GLU A 416 22.49 1.06 -15.89
CA GLU A 416 22.56 -0.25 -16.55
C GLU A 416 21.18 -0.72 -17.06
N ASP A 417 20.12 -0.49 -16.30
CA ASP A 417 18.74 -0.79 -16.71
C ASP A 417 18.30 0.01 -17.93
N ARG A 418 18.63 1.30 -17.99
CA ARG A 418 18.37 2.14 -19.18
C ARG A 418 19.18 1.67 -20.39
N LEU A 419 20.46 1.36 -20.20
CA LEU A 419 21.29 0.84 -21.28
C LEU A 419 20.76 -0.49 -21.81
N ARG A 420 20.29 -1.38 -20.92
CA ARG A 420 19.59 -2.62 -21.30
C ARG A 420 18.36 -2.31 -22.15
N THR A 421 17.49 -1.38 -21.72
CA THR A 421 16.29 -0.97 -22.48
C THR A 421 16.65 -0.46 -23.88
N ILE A 422 17.67 0.40 -23.99
CA ILE A 422 18.15 0.91 -25.29
C ILE A 422 18.61 -0.24 -26.20
N ARG A 423 19.34 -1.24 -25.66
CA ARG A 423 19.78 -2.42 -26.42
C ARG A 423 18.62 -3.29 -26.89
N GLU A 424 17.59 -3.47 -26.07
CA GLU A 424 16.39 -4.21 -26.47
C GLU A 424 15.63 -3.49 -27.59
N LYS A 425 15.49 -2.16 -27.51
CA LYS A 425 14.80 -1.34 -28.53
C LYS A 425 15.56 -1.27 -29.86
N THR A 426 16.89 -1.30 -29.82
CA THR A 426 17.75 -1.34 -31.02
C THR A 426 17.93 -2.75 -31.60
N GLY A 427 17.39 -3.78 -30.94
CA GLY A 427 17.47 -5.17 -31.38
C GLY A 427 18.81 -5.86 -31.09
N ASP A 428 19.71 -5.23 -30.33
CA ASP A 428 20.94 -5.84 -29.81
C ASP A 428 20.63 -6.69 -28.56
N TYR A 429 19.83 -7.74 -28.77
CA TYR A 429 19.42 -8.65 -27.71
C TYR A 429 20.61 -9.38 -27.08
N LEU A 430 21.72 -9.55 -27.80
CA LEU A 430 22.90 -10.22 -27.28
C LEU A 430 23.57 -9.37 -26.18
N SER A 431 23.78 -8.08 -26.44
CA SER A 431 24.29 -7.16 -25.41
C SER A 431 23.27 -6.99 -24.28
N ALA A 432 21.97 -6.85 -24.59
CA ALA A 432 20.92 -6.74 -23.57
C ALA A 432 20.91 -7.94 -22.61
N THR A 433 21.04 -9.16 -23.14
CA THR A 433 21.06 -10.41 -22.34
C THR A 433 22.23 -10.42 -21.33
N THR A 434 23.31 -9.70 -21.62
CA THR A 434 24.47 -9.63 -20.70
C THR A 434 24.12 -8.94 -19.38
N PHE A 435 23.24 -7.94 -19.39
CA PHE A 435 22.78 -7.29 -18.15
C PHE A 435 21.93 -8.23 -17.29
N TYR A 436 21.07 -9.04 -17.91
CA TYR A 436 20.32 -10.09 -17.20
C TYR A 436 21.25 -11.16 -16.61
N ALA A 437 22.34 -11.49 -17.32
CA ALA A 437 23.33 -12.43 -16.80
C ALA A 437 24.07 -11.85 -15.58
N ASP A 438 24.49 -10.58 -15.65
CA ASP A 438 25.12 -9.90 -14.52
C ASP A 438 24.17 -9.82 -13.31
N ALA A 439 22.90 -9.46 -13.53
CA ALA A 439 21.87 -9.44 -12.48
C ALA A 439 21.67 -10.82 -11.83
N PHE A 440 21.60 -11.88 -12.64
CA PHE A 440 21.48 -13.25 -12.16
C PHE A 440 22.71 -13.70 -11.35
N PHE A 441 23.92 -13.43 -11.83
CA PHE A 441 25.14 -13.86 -11.14
C PHE A 441 25.40 -13.07 -9.85
N SER A 442 24.97 -11.80 -9.79
CA SER A 442 25.05 -10.98 -8.58
C SER A 442 23.98 -11.32 -7.55
N ASN A 443 22.74 -11.60 -7.98
CA ASN A 443 21.63 -11.95 -7.10
C ASN A 443 20.83 -13.14 -7.66
N PRO A 444 21.32 -14.39 -7.45
CA PRO A 444 20.70 -15.57 -8.01
C PRO A 444 19.33 -15.82 -7.38
N SER A 445 18.28 -15.84 -8.19
CA SER A 445 16.90 -16.13 -7.78
C SER A 445 16.14 -16.85 -8.90
N LEU A 446 14.96 -17.40 -8.59
CA LEU A 446 14.10 -18.00 -9.61
C LEU A 446 13.71 -16.97 -10.67
N HIS A 447 13.40 -15.74 -10.23
CA HIS A 447 13.03 -14.64 -11.10
C HIS A 447 14.17 -14.22 -12.04
N THR A 448 15.36 -13.92 -11.49
CA THR A 448 16.52 -13.49 -12.30
C THR A 448 16.99 -14.60 -13.26
N PHE A 449 16.87 -15.88 -12.90
CA PHE A 449 17.13 -16.99 -13.81
C PHE A 449 16.11 -17.05 -14.96
N GLN A 450 14.82 -16.87 -14.68
CA GLN A 450 13.77 -16.87 -15.69
C GLN A 450 13.92 -15.71 -16.67
N GLU A 451 14.21 -14.50 -16.19
CA GLU A 451 14.47 -13.34 -17.03
C GLU A 451 15.72 -13.54 -17.91
N LEU A 452 16.79 -14.12 -17.36
CA LEU A 452 17.97 -14.48 -18.15
C LEU A 452 17.62 -15.48 -19.27
N CYS A 453 16.86 -16.53 -18.98
CA CYS A 453 16.44 -17.51 -19.97
C CYS A 453 15.51 -16.90 -21.04
N GLU A 454 14.60 -16.01 -20.65
CA GLU A 454 13.73 -15.23 -21.54
C GLU A 454 14.56 -14.39 -22.53
N ALA A 455 15.48 -13.59 -22.01
CA ALA A 455 16.37 -12.73 -22.78
C ALA A 455 17.27 -13.55 -23.71
N ALA A 456 17.86 -14.64 -23.20
CA ALA A 456 18.71 -15.53 -23.99
C ALA A 456 17.94 -16.22 -25.13
N ARG A 457 16.64 -16.49 -24.97
CA ARG A 457 15.77 -16.99 -26.05
C ARG A 457 15.59 -15.95 -27.13
N LYS A 458 15.32 -14.69 -26.77
CA LYS A 458 15.24 -13.56 -27.72
C LYS A 458 16.56 -13.36 -28.47
N ALA A 459 17.69 -13.50 -27.78
CA ALA A 459 19.04 -13.42 -28.34
C ALA A 459 19.50 -14.69 -29.09
N LYS A 460 18.67 -15.74 -29.18
CA LYS A 460 18.97 -17.02 -29.86
C LYS A 460 20.17 -17.79 -29.29
N VAL A 461 20.45 -17.62 -27.99
CA VAL A 461 21.54 -18.28 -27.24
C VAL A 461 21.05 -19.06 -26.01
N GLY A 462 19.74 -19.26 -25.91
CA GLY A 462 19.03 -19.87 -24.78
C GLY A 462 19.68 -21.14 -24.21
N PRO A 463 19.89 -22.21 -25.01
CA PRO A 463 20.41 -23.49 -24.50
C PRO A 463 21.78 -23.37 -23.83
N ALA A 464 22.69 -22.60 -24.42
CA ALA A 464 24.02 -22.39 -23.87
C ALA A 464 23.97 -21.56 -22.58
N VAL A 465 23.21 -20.47 -22.57
CA VAL A 465 23.05 -19.62 -21.38
C VAL A 465 22.41 -20.38 -20.22
N GLU A 466 21.36 -21.15 -20.49
CA GLU A 466 20.66 -21.95 -19.47
C GLU A 466 21.59 -23.02 -18.88
N ALA A 467 22.36 -23.73 -19.72
CA ALA A 467 23.32 -24.74 -19.24
C ALA A 467 24.38 -24.14 -18.32
N TRP A 468 24.90 -22.96 -18.67
CA TRP A 468 25.86 -22.22 -17.85
C TRP A 468 25.24 -21.66 -16.56
N GLY A 469 24.01 -21.15 -16.62
CA GLY A 469 23.29 -20.70 -15.44
C GLY A 469 23.08 -21.84 -14.44
N ARG A 470 22.68 -23.03 -14.91
CA ARG A 470 22.55 -24.22 -14.06
C ARG A 470 23.88 -24.68 -13.48
N TYR A 471 24.94 -24.71 -14.30
CA TYR A 471 26.28 -25.06 -13.83
C TYR A 471 26.77 -24.10 -12.73
N PHE A 472 26.47 -22.81 -12.84
CA PHE A 472 26.74 -21.84 -11.79
C PHE A 472 25.95 -22.15 -10.50
N LEU A 473 24.66 -22.46 -10.58
CA LEU A 473 23.87 -22.84 -9.40
C LEU A 473 24.37 -24.11 -8.72
N GLU A 474 24.81 -25.10 -9.51
CA GLU A 474 25.31 -26.37 -8.99
C GLU A 474 26.72 -26.27 -8.37
N THR A 475 27.52 -25.29 -8.80
CA THR A 475 28.96 -25.29 -8.46
C THR A 475 29.52 -23.96 -7.93
N GLY A 476 28.75 -22.87 -8.01
CA GLY A 476 29.21 -21.52 -7.68
C GLY A 476 30.14 -20.87 -8.71
N HIS A 477 30.50 -21.59 -9.79
CA HIS A 477 31.48 -21.12 -10.75
C HIS A 477 30.87 -20.31 -11.89
N LEU A 478 31.36 -19.09 -12.08
CA LEU A 478 30.99 -18.24 -13.21
C LEU A 478 31.46 -18.80 -14.57
N PRO A 479 30.77 -18.46 -15.67
CA PRO A 479 31.21 -18.79 -17.02
C PRO A 479 32.59 -18.25 -17.35
N ARG A 480 33.42 -19.05 -18.04
CA ARG A 480 34.79 -18.66 -18.41
C ARG A 480 35.01 -18.80 -19.90
N THR A 481 35.79 -17.87 -20.46
CA THR A 481 36.16 -17.88 -21.89
C THR A 481 37.53 -18.49 -22.17
N LYS A 482 38.31 -18.80 -21.12
CA LYS A 482 39.68 -19.38 -21.21
C LYS A 482 39.95 -20.32 -20.04
N GLY A 483 40.65 -21.43 -20.28
CA GLY A 483 41.09 -22.38 -19.24
C GLY A 483 40.94 -23.85 -19.68
N ARG A 484 41.37 -24.79 -18.82
CA ARG A 484 41.03 -26.21 -18.97
C ARG A 484 39.60 -26.43 -18.48
N LYS A 485 38.83 -27.23 -19.22
CA LYS A 485 37.45 -27.60 -18.90
C LYS A 485 37.35 -28.24 -17.51
N ARG A 486 36.47 -27.74 -16.66
CA ARG A 486 36.14 -28.31 -15.35
C ARG A 486 35.16 -29.47 -15.50
N LYS A 487 35.10 -30.34 -14.48
CA LYS A 487 34.13 -31.44 -14.46
C LYS A 487 32.71 -30.86 -14.38
N GLY A 488 31.82 -31.31 -15.26
CA GLY A 488 30.43 -30.83 -15.31
C GLY A 488 30.23 -29.51 -16.06
N GLU A 489 31.31 -28.88 -16.54
CA GLU A 489 31.22 -27.65 -17.34
C GLU A 489 30.48 -27.92 -18.68
N PRO A 490 29.59 -27.01 -19.13
CA PRO A 490 28.93 -27.12 -20.42
C PRO A 490 29.91 -27.28 -21.60
N ASP A 491 29.48 -27.96 -22.67
CA ASP A 491 30.29 -28.11 -23.89
C ASP A 491 30.35 -26.83 -24.71
N ASP A 492 29.24 -26.10 -24.79
CA ASP A 492 29.15 -24.82 -25.48
C ASP A 492 29.87 -23.72 -24.69
N LYS A 493 30.60 -22.85 -25.39
CA LYS A 493 31.23 -21.68 -24.77
C LYS A 493 30.17 -20.68 -24.35
N TRP A 494 30.47 -19.90 -23.31
CA TRP A 494 29.64 -18.78 -22.89
C TRP A 494 29.40 -17.81 -24.07
N PRO A 495 28.15 -17.60 -24.51
CA PRO A 495 27.86 -16.92 -25.76
C PRO A 495 27.71 -15.40 -25.62
N LEU A 496 27.54 -14.88 -24.40
CA LEU A 496 27.33 -13.45 -24.18
C LEU A 496 28.65 -12.68 -24.17
N PRO A 497 28.67 -11.43 -24.69
CA PRO A 497 29.84 -10.58 -24.63
C PRO A 497 30.21 -10.27 -23.18
N LYS A 498 31.41 -9.74 -22.97
CA LYS A 498 31.78 -9.22 -21.65
C LYS A 498 31.14 -7.85 -21.46
N THR A 499 30.50 -7.64 -20.31
CA THR A 499 30.21 -6.28 -19.87
C THR A 499 31.52 -5.54 -19.63
N LYS A 500 31.55 -4.25 -19.97
CA LYS A 500 32.66 -3.36 -19.63
C LYS A 500 32.68 -3.04 -18.12
N PHE A 501 31.58 -3.34 -17.43
CA PHE A 501 31.35 -3.10 -16.02
C PHE A 501 31.83 -4.32 -15.23
N LYS A 502 32.99 -4.20 -14.56
CA LYS A 502 33.45 -5.25 -13.66
C LYS A 502 32.65 -5.15 -12.37
N LYS A 503 31.71 -6.06 -12.16
CA LYS A 503 31.18 -6.34 -10.82
C LYS A 503 32.10 -7.35 -10.15
N ASP A 504 32.54 -7.05 -8.94
CA ASP A 504 33.21 -8.04 -8.08
C ASP A 504 32.15 -9.03 -7.59
N ILE A 505 31.80 -9.97 -8.46
CA ILE A 505 30.91 -11.08 -8.11
C ILE A 505 31.79 -12.09 -7.39
N ASP A 506 31.73 -12.09 -6.06
CA ASP A 506 32.35 -13.14 -5.26
C ASP A 506 31.75 -14.49 -5.68
N ALA A 507 32.61 -15.49 -5.86
CA ALA A 507 32.17 -16.84 -6.16
C ALA A 507 31.31 -17.34 -4.99
N SER A 508 30.01 -17.49 -5.23
CA SER A 508 29.09 -18.04 -4.24
C SER A 508 29.47 -19.49 -3.93
N GLU A 509 29.30 -19.92 -2.67
CA GLU A 509 29.48 -21.32 -2.29
C GLU A 509 28.37 -22.18 -2.91
N GLY A 510 28.65 -22.82 -4.04
CA GLY A 510 27.75 -23.82 -4.63
C GLY A 510 27.82 -25.17 -3.89
N PRO A 511 26.77 -26.00 -3.96
CA PRO A 511 25.52 -25.80 -4.70
C PRO A 511 24.53 -24.88 -3.98
N MET A 512 23.82 -24.04 -4.75
CA MET A 512 22.71 -23.20 -4.27
C MET A 512 21.43 -24.03 -4.13
N ILE A 513 21.41 -24.95 -3.16
CA ILE A 513 20.39 -26.01 -3.01
C ILE A 513 18.96 -25.45 -3.03
N HIS A 514 18.69 -24.35 -2.33
CA HIS A 514 17.36 -23.75 -2.25
C HIS A 514 16.83 -23.34 -3.64
N LEU A 515 17.64 -22.62 -4.41
CA LEU A 515 17.26 -22.19 -5.75
C LEU A 515 17.14 -23.37 -6.73
N LEU A 516 17.99 -24.38 -6.59
CA LEU A 516 17.89 -25.62 -7.38
C LEU A 516 16.59 -26.39 -7.13
N ILE A 517 16.10 -26.40 -5.88
CA ILE A 517 14.78 -26.95 -5.53
C ILE A 517 13.67 -26.13 -6.18
N GLU A 518 13.70 -24.79 -6.05
CA GLU A 518 12.68 -23.91 -6.64
C GLU A 518 12.58 -24.06 -8.16
N LEU A 519 13.72 -24.10 -8.84
CA LEU A 519 13.78 -24.36 -10.28
C LEU A 519 13.18 -25.72 -10.63
N ALA A 520 13.54 -26.77 -9.89
CA ALA A 520 12.99 -28.10 -10.13
C ALA A 520 11.47 -28.17 -9.88
N ILE A 521 10.94 -27.42 -8.91
CA ILE A 521 9.50 -27.28 -8.68
C ILE A 521 8.84 -26.56 -9.86
N ALA A 522 9.36 -25.39 -10.26
CA ALA A 522 8.83 -24.60 -11.37
C ALA A 522 8.82 -25.38 -12.70
N GLU A 523 9.85 -26.19 -12.93
CA GLU A 523 9.99 -27.06 -14.10
C GLU A 523 9.21 -28.38 -14.01
N LYS A 524 8.50 -28.62 -12.89
CA LYS A 524 7.74 -29.84 -12.62
C LYS A 524 8.61 -31.10 -12.73
N LYS A 525 9.83 -31.06 -12.18
CA LYS A 525 10.80 -32.16 -12.14
C LYS A 525 10.91 -32.76 -10.73
N PRO A 526 9.93 -33.57 -10.27
CA PRO A 526 9.85 -34.08 -8.90
C PRO A 526 11.07 -34.92 -8.46
N THR A 527 11.76 -35.56 -9.40
CA THR A 527 12.99 -36.31 -9.09
C THR A 527 14.16 -35.40 -8.74
N GLU A 528 14.31 -34.27 -9.45
CA GLU A 528 15.35 -33.29 -9.13
C GLU A 528 15.03 -32.54 -7.83
N VAL A 529 13.74 -32.25 -7.58
CA VAL A 529 13.29 -31.69 -6.29
C VAL A 529 13.77 -32.57 -5.14
N LEU A 530 13.53 -33.88 -5.20
CA LEU A 530 14.00 -34.82 -4.17
C LEU A 530 15.51 -34.90 -4.06
N LYS A 531 16.22 -35.01 -5.19
CA LYS A 531 17.69 -35.07 -5.22
C LYS A 531 18.31 -33.90 -4.46
N TRP A 532 17.85 -32.67 -4.71
CA TRP A 532 18.39 -31.49 -4.05
C TRP A 532 17.92 -31.36 -2.61
N TYR A 533 16.67 -31.75 -2.31
CA TYR A 533 16.16 -31.77 -0.94
C TYR A 533 16.96 -32.72 -0.03
N ASP A 534 17.29 -33.92 -0.51
CA ASP A 534 18.04 -34.92 0.26
C ASP A 534 19.53 -34.54 0.44
N LEU A 535 20.08 -33.68 -0.42
CA LEU A 535 21.44 -33.15 -0.32
C LEU A 535 21.55 -31.97 0.66
N LYS A 536 20.44 -31.44 1.17
CA LYS A 536 20.44 -30.36 2.16
C LYS A 536 21.13 -30.84 3.43
N THR A 537 22.27 -30.25 3.78
CA THR A 537 22.88 -30.46 5.10
C THR A 537 22.00 -29.80 6.17
N PRO A 538 21.81 -30.44 7.35
CA PRO A 538 21.12 -29.80 8.45
C PRO A 538 21.97 -28.60 8.91
N THR A 539 21.57 -27.40 8.51
CA THR A 539 22.23 -26.16 8.91
C THR A 539 21.95 -25.89 10.38
N THR A 540 23.01 -25.84 11.18
CA THR A 540 22.96 -25.49 12.61
C THR A 540 22.80 -23.99 12.86
N HIS A 541 22.78 -23.17 11.81
CA HIS A 541 22.61 -21.72 11.88
C HIS A 541 21.40 -21.25 11.08
N TYR A 542 20.44 -20.62 11.79
CA TYR A 542 19.42 -19.74 11.24
C TYR A 542 20.12 -18.55 10.56
N SER A 543 20.37 -18.65 9.25
CA SER A 543 20.84 -17.51 8.45
C SER A 543 19.63 -16.67 8.06
N TRP A 544 19.51 -15.50 8.68
CA TRP A 544 18.43 -14.50 8.53
C TRP A 544 18.41 -13.80 7.16
N GLY A 545 18.62 -14.52 6.04
CA GLY A 545 18.79 -13.88 4.72
C GLY A 545 18.25 -14.62 3.51
N TYR A 546 17.82 -15.89 3.62
CA TYR A 546 17.26 -16.63 2.49
C TYR A 546 15.83 -17.08 2.80
N MET A 547 14.87 -16.60 1.99
CA MET A 547 13.48 -17.05 2.04
C MET A 547 13.46 -18.56 1.80
N TYR A 548 13.23 -19.35 2.85
CA TYR A 548 13.28 -20.80 2.75
C TYR A 548 12.14 -21.32 1.86
N THR A 549 12.47 -22.08 0.81
CA THR A 549 11.48 -22.87 0.07
C THR A 549 10.79 -23.80 1.06
N SER A 550 9.49 -23.57 1.30
CA SER A 550 8.76 -24.32 2.33
C SER A 550 8.80 -25.82 2.03
N SER A 551 9.09 -26.63 3.05
CA SER A 551 8.95 -28.10 2.98
C SER A 551 7.55 -28.52 2.51
N LEU A 552 6.53 -27.67 2.72
CA LEU A 552 5.20 -27.83 2.15
C LEU A 552 5.24 -27.88 0.62
N ASN A 553 5.91 -26.92 -0.02
CA ASN A 553 6.00 -26.79 -1.48
C ASN A 553 6.79 -27.97 -2.08
N VAL A 554 7.86 -28.40 -1.41
CA VAL A 554 8.65 -29.57 -1.82
C VAL A 554 7.78 -30.83 -1.82
N ALA A 555 7.12 -31.12 -0.70
CA ALA A 555 6.28 -32.30 -0.56
C ALA A 555 5.08 -32.25 -1.53
N GLN A 556 4.49 -31.07 -1.73
CA GLN A 556 3.43 -30.85 -2.72
C GLN A 556 3.89 -31.14 -4.15
N ALA A 557 5.09 -30.70 -4.53
CA ALA A 557 5.63 -30.90 -5.88
C ALA A 557 5.94 -32.38 -6.19
N ILE A 558 6.20 -33.20 -5.17
CA ILE A 558 6.59 -34.60 -5.35
C ILE A 558 5.46 -35.60 -5.10
N LYS A 559 4.34 -35.19 -4.48
CA LYS A 559 3.29 -36.10 -3.96
C LYS A 559 2.67 -37.05 -4.98
N GLU A 560 2.65 -36.67 -6.26
CA GLU A 560 2.12 -37.52 -7.32
C GLU A 560 3.08 -38.64 -7.71
N LYS A 561 4.39 -38.35 -7.74
CA LYS A 561 5.42 -39.33 -8.16
C LYS A 561 6.01 -40.11 -6.98
N TYR A 562 6.13 -39.46 -5.82
CA TYR A 562 6.74 -40.00 -4.59
C TYR A 562 5.84 -39.75 -3.36
N PRO A 563 4.61 -40.29 -3.34
CA PRO A 563 3.63 -40.02 -2.28
C PRO A 563 4.14 -40.35 -0.87
N ASP A 564 4.84 -41.47 -0.71
CA ASP A 564 5.36 -41.87 0.61
C ASP A 564 6.43 -40.90 1.15
N ARG A 565 7.27 -40.32 0.28
CA ARG A 565 8.22 -39.29 0.72
C ARG A 565 7.52 -37.97 1.02
N ALA A 566 6.51 -37.58 0.24
CA ALA A 566 5.70 -36.40 0.56
C ALA A 566 5.05 -36.54 1.95
N ILE A 567 4.42 -37.68 2.21
CA ILE A 567 3.83 -38.01 3.52
C ILE A 567 4.88 -37.93 4.63
N ALA A 568 6.06 -38.54 4.44
CA ALA A 568 7.11 -38.50 5.44
C ALA A 568 7.60 -37.08 5.75
N ILE A 569 7.78 -36.24 4.72
CA ILE A 569 8.16 -34.83 4.90
C ILE A 569 7.08 -34.07 5.67
N TRP A 570 5.81 -34.19 5.29
CA TRP A 570 4.73 -33.51 6.02
C TRP A 570 4.60 -33.98 7.46
N LYS A 571 4.76 -35.29 7.74
CA LYS A 571 4.78 -35.82 9.12
C LYS A 571 5.91 -35.21 9.95
N GLU A 572 7.13 -35.17 9.41
CA GLU A 572 8.28 -34.57 10.07
C GLU A 572 8.05 -33.09 10.39
N GLN A 573 7.50 -32.33 9.44
CA GLN A 573 7.20 -30.91 9.66
C GLN A 573 6.06 -30.70 10.65
N ALA A 574 5.01 -31.53 10.62
CA ALA A 574 3.92 -31.48 11.58
C ALA A 574 4.42 -31.73 13.01
N GLU A 575 5.21 -32.77 13.21
CA GLU A 575 5.78 -33.13 14.51
C GLU A 575 6.76 -32.05 15.01
N SER A 576 7.60 -31.51 14.11
CA SER A 576 8.47 -30.38 14.41
C SER A 576 7.67 -29.14 14.84
N ALA A 577 6.59 -28.81 14.14
CA ALA A 577 5.73 -27.67 14.49
C ALA A 577 4.99 -27.87 15.82
N ILE A 578 4.53 -29.11 16.12
CA ILE A 578 3.96 -29.49 17.43
C ILE A 578 5.01 -29.36 18.54
N SER A 579 6.27 -29.68 18.26
CA SER A 579 7.35 -29.62 19.24
C SER A 579 7.66 -28.20 19.74
N ARG A 580 7.29 -27.15 18.98
CA ARG A 580 7.51 -25.74 19.35
C ARG A 580 6.60 -25.23 20.48
N ILE A 581 5.57 -25.99 20.88
CA ILE A 581 4.66 -25.70 22.01
C ILE A 581 4.08 -24.27 21.94
N GLN A 582 3.65 -23.84 20.75
CA GLN A 582 3.02 -22.54 20.53
C GLN A 582 1.76 -22.72 19.67
N VAL A 583 0.79 -21.82 19.84
CA VAL A 583 -0.52 -21.92 19.16
C VAL A 583 -0.37 -21.91 17.64
N SER A 584 0.49 -21.03 17.12
CA SER A 584 0.82 -20.96 15.69
C SER A 584 1.45 -22.25 15.16
N GLY A 585 2.28 -22.92 15.97
CA GLY A 585 2.91 -24.20 15.63
C GLY A 585 1.90 -25.34 15.53
N TYR A 586 0.88 -25.36 16.38
CA TYR A 586 -0.20 -26.34 16.26
C TYR A 586 -1.04 -26.11 15.00
N GLN A 587 -1.32 -24.85 14.66
CA GLN A 587 -2.03 -24.51 13.42
C GLN A 587 -1.21 -24.89 12.17
N GLU A 588 0.09 -24.61 12.18
CA GLU A 588 1.03 -25.02 11.12
C GLU A 588 1.05 -26.55 10.96
N ALA A 589 1.12 -27.29 12.07
CA ALA A 589 1.04 -28.75 12.05
C ALA A 589 -0.28 -29.24 11.44
N GLY A 590 -1.40 -28.59 11.75
CA GLY A 590 -2.70 -28.88 11.15
C GLY A 590 -2.67 -28.86 9.62
N THR A 591 -2.00 -27.86 9.03
CA THR A 591 -1.85 -27.75 7.57
C THR A 591 -1.11 -28.93 6.96
N TYR A 592 0.02 -29.34 7.54
CA TYR A 592 0.76 -30.51 7.07
C TYR A 592 -0.04 -31.81 7.24
N LEU A 593 -0.72 -31.97 8.36
CA LEU A 593 -1.51 -33.17 8.65
C LEU A 593 -2.72 -33.32 7.72
N ARG A 594 -3.32 -32.22 7.23
CA ARG A 594 -4.35 -32.27 6.18
C ARG A 594 -3.80 -32.89 4.90
N GLU A 595 -2.62 -32.46 4.44
CA GLU A 595 -2.01 -33.03 3.23
C GLU A 595 -1.66 -34.53 3.40
N VAL A 596 -1.22 -34.93 4.60
CA VAL A 596 -1.00 -36.36 4.95
C VAL A 596 -2.31 -37.14 4.83
N ARG A 597 -3.39 -36.66 5.48
CA ARG A 597 -4.71 -37.28 5.44
C ARG A 597 -5.20 -37.43 4.00
N ASP A 598 -5.20 -36.34 3.25
CA ASP A 598 -5.80 -36.29 1.91
C ASP A 598 -5.01 -37.15 0.92
N THR A 599 -3.68 -37.18 1.06
CA THR A 599 -2.82 -38.07 0.27
C THR A 599 -3.03 -39.54 0.64
N LEU A 600 -3.13 -39.88 1.93
CA LEU A 600 -3.42 -41.25 2.36
C LEU A 600 -4.81 -41.72 1.92
N LYS A 601 -5.83 -40.86 2.01
CA LYS A 601 -7.19 -41.13 1.48
C LYS A 601 -7.16 -41.42 -0.01
N ARG A 602 -6.47 -40.59 -0.80
CA ARG A 602 -6.31 -40.79 -2.25
C ARG A 602 -5.63 -42.14 -2.58
N LEU A 603 -4.74 -42.61 -1.72
CA LEU A 603 -4.07 -43.90 -1.85
C LEU A 603 -4.86 -45.09 -1.27
N ASN A 604 -6.10 -44.86 -0.78
CA ASN A 604 -6.94 -45.83 -0.08
C ASN A 604 -6.28 -46.41 1.20
N ARG A 605 -5.50 -45.59 1.92
CA ARG A 605 -4.74 -45.94 3.13
C ARG A 605 -5.28 -45.20 4.37
N GLU A 606 -6.60 -45.08 4.48
CA GLU A 606 -7.26 -44.34 5.56
C GLU A 606 -6.98 -44.92 6.95
N GLN A 607 -6.79 -46.24 7.05
CA GLN A 607 -6.44 -46.90 8.31
C GLN A 607 -5.11 -46.40 8.87
N GLU A 608 -4.14 -46.07 8.02
CA GLU A 608 -2.86 -45.52 8.44
C GLU A 608 -2.99 -44.08 8.94
N TRP A 609 -3.91 -43.31 8.35
CA TRP A 609 -4.23 -41.97 8.83
C TRP A 609 -4.86 -42.04 10.23
N GLU A 610 -5.86 -42.91 10.43
CA GLU A 610 -6.52 -43.04 11.73
C GLU A 610 -5.55 -43.51 12.83
N ALA A 611 -4.67 -44.47 12.51
CA ALA A 611 -3.64 -44.93 13.44
C ALA A 611 -2.67 -43.79 13.80
N TYR A 612 -2.20 -43.05 12.81
CA TYR A 612 -1.27 -41.94 13.00
C TYR A 612 -1.88 -40.79 13.79
N LEU A 613 -3.13 -40.41 13.49
CA LEU A 613 -3.85 -39.38 14.24
C LEU A 613 -4.11 -39.79 15.69
N SER A 614 -4.44 -41.07 15.93
CA SER A 614 -4.58 -41.61 17.28
C SER A 614 -3.29 -41.54 18.08
N GLU A 615 -2.16 -41.89 17.45
CA GLU A 615 -0.84 -41.81 18.09
C GLU A 615 -0.48 -40.36 18.46
N LEU A 616 -0.69 -39.41 17.54
CA LEU A 616 -0.44 -37.98 17.80
C LEU A 616 -1.29 -37.44 18.95
N ARG A 617 -2.58 -37.82 19.01
CA ARG A 617 -3.46 -37.49 20.16
C ARG A 617 -2.90 -38.07 21.44
N ASP A 618 -2.45 -39.32 21.41
CA ASP A 618 -1.96 -40.02 22.57
C ASP A 618 -0.69 -39.38 23.15
N GLN A 619 0.22 -38.96 22.28
CA GLN A 619 1.45 -38.25 22.66
C GLN A 619 1.18 -36.83 23.19
N ASN A 620 0.11 -36.17 22.74
CA ASN A 620 -0.21 -34.78 23.07
C ASN A 620 -1.41 -34.62 24.05
N LYS A 621 -1.82 -35.68 24.77
CA LYS A 621 -2.98 -35.68 25.71
C LYS A 621 -3.01 -34.52 26.72
N ARG A 622 -1.84 -33.99 27.10
CA ARG A 622 -1.70 -32.91 28.09
C ARG A 622 -1.68 -31.50 27.46
N ARG A 623 -1.90 -31.38 26.15
CA ARG A 623 -1.81 -30.12 25.39
C ARG A 623 -3.16 -29.80 24.75
N PRO A 624 -4.09 -29.16 25.48
CA PRO A 624 -5.48 -29.00 25.03
C PRO A 624 -5.61 -28.26 23.68
N ARG A 625 -4.79 -27.22 23.45
CA ARG A 625 -4.79 -26.49 22.16
C ARG A 625 -4.29 -27.32 20.98
N CYS A 626 -3.38 -28.27 21.22
CA CYS A 626 -2.92 -29.20 20.19
C CYS A 626 -4.00 -30.24 19.88
N LEU A 627 -4.65 -30.78 20.93
CA LEU A 627 -5.78 -31.70 20.77
C LEU A 627 -6.93 -31.06 20.00
N GLU A 628 -7.25 -29.78 20.21
CA GLU A 628 -8.27 -29.07 19.43
C GLU A 628 -8.00 -29.14 17.92
N VAL A 629 -6.75 -28.92 17.49
CA VAL A 629 -6.36 -29.02 16.07
C VAL A 629 -6.46 -30.48 15.58
N LEU A 630 -5.94 -31.44 16.35
CA LEU A 630 -5.99 -32.87 15.99
C LEU A 630 -7.43 -33.40 15.93
N ASP A 631 -8.32 -32.90 16.78
CA ASP A 631 -9.74 -33.26 16.79
C ASP A 631 -10.49 -32.68 15.58
N GLY A 632 -10.14 -31.46 15.17
CA GLY A 632 -10.64 -30.89 13.91
C GLY A 632 -10.32 -31.75 12.68
N LEU A 633 -9.15 -32.41 12.67
CA LEU A 633 -8.71 -33.23 11.54
C LEU A 633 -9.42 -34.59 11.42
N ALA A 634 -10.12 -35.06 12.45
CA ALA A 634 -10.92 -36.29 12.38
C ALA A 634 -12.24 -36.12 11.60
N GLY A 635 -12.55 -34.91 11.11
CA GLY A 635 -13.78 -34.67 10.36
C GLY A 635 -15.06 -34.87 11.18
N LYS A 636 -14.96 -34.78 12.51
CA LYS A 636 -16.12 -34.87 13.40
C LYS A 636 -17.02 -33.64 13.23
N ARG A 637 -18.33 -33.89 13.20
CA ARG A 637 -19.34 -32.83 13.22
C ARG A 637 -19.22 -32.04 14.52
N ILE A 638 -19.56 -30.76 14.49
CA ILE A 638 -19.52 -29.88 15.68
C ILE A 638 -20.52 -30.39 16.74
N ILE A 639 -21.65 -30.95 16.28
CA ILE A 639 -22.63 -31.64 17.11
C ILE A 639 -22.80 -33.08 16.62
N ASP A 640 -22.78 -34.03 17.56
CA ASP A 640 -23.20 -35.41 17.32
C ASP A 640 -24.73 -35.44 17.48
N ARG A 641 -25.49 -35.87 16.45
CA ARG A 641 -26.91 -36.16 16.64
C ARG A 641 -27.06 -37.42 17.50
N ALA A 642 -28.01 -37.41 18.43
CA ALA A 642 -28.55 -38.63 19.02
C ALA A 642 -29.34 -39.43 17.97
#